data_AF-A0A3P8Y2V7-F1
#
_entry.id   AF-A0A3P8Y2V7-F1
#
_cell.length_a   1.000
_cell.length_b   1.000
_cell.length_c   1.000
_cell.angle_alpha   90.00
_cell.angle_beta   90.00
_cell.angle_gamma   90.00
#
_symmetry.space_group_name_H-M   'P 1'
#
loop_
_entity.id
_entity.type
_entity.pdbx_description
1 polymer ?
#
loop_
_entity_poly.entity_id
_entity_poly.type
_entity_poly.pdbx_seq_one_letter_code
_entity_poly.pdbx_strand_id
1 'polypeptide(L)'
;MMEEYKVTVATGTSEYSGTNNYIYITLVGENGESEKTLLDNPGLDFCRGAVDDYKVCSPAPLGPLLLVRLEKQRYWVEDNWFCRYVIVEPPGGAAVLTFPCYRWLIGDIKVEIREGTAKKLSDDTSLLLAHRKAELQERQTIYRWCVWAPGIPKCIDAKTEADLHQDVRFDNEKRSDFERSLHYALIELSLKKLAIRFGRSWCDLDDFKRCFWKLKSPIAEYCMEHWKEDWFFGYQCLNGSNPRMIQRCKKLPKNFPVSGDMVQGSLAPRTTLEKELKDGNIYLVDYSVMDGVPPNVIRGKPQYISSPICLLYEHPDQGIIPIAIQLAQTPGLDTPIFLPKDPPLAWLLAKIWVRNSEFQVFQLLSHLLRTHLFVEVFCVATKRQLPAVHPIYKLLAPHLRYTLEINCRGRSQLVSPDGIFKRVVSTGGDGLLILSQKEYKLLTYKSLNPKLDFHLRGTTSMKNYFYRDHCLLLWDAIHSFVKGMILLYYPLDRDVAEDSELQLWIKDVVDEGFVDIPKFGLSNKLKTREELITLLSVVIFTSTAQHAATNNGQFDWCAWVPNTPCTMRHPPPTDKDAVTMEMIMDTLPDVSQTCLEMAITWHLGRPQPDAVPLGQYPEEYFTEAKAQKVIDSFRQELKEIEDHILKQNEGLELPYLFLLPSRIENSITI
;
A
#
# COMPACT_ATOMS: atom_id res chain seq x y z
N MET A 1 0.93 -53.01 16.91
CA MET A 1 1.17 -53.09 15.45
C MET A 1 1.78 -51.77 15.05
N MET A 2 2.82 -51.79 14.23
CA MET A 2 3.44 -50.57 13.71
C MET A 2 2.43 -49.87 12.80
N GLU A 3 2.19 -48.58 13.02
CA GLU A 3 1.34 -47.76 12.18
C GLU A 3 2.18 -47.03 11.15
N GLU A 4 1.77 -47.11 9.88
CA GLU A 4 2.40 -46.42 8.76
C GLU A 4 1.55 -45.21 8.38
N TYR A 5 2.19 -44.03 8.34
CA TYR A 5 1.60 -42.77 7.91
C TYR A 5 2.25 -42.38 6.58
N LYS A 6 1.44 -42.02 5.59
CA LYS A 6 1.96 -41.43 4.34
C LYS A 6 2.08 -39.92 4.54
N VAL A 7 3.26 -39.38 4.30
CA VAL A 7 3.55 -37.96 4.48
C VAL A 7 3.97 -37.36 3.15
N THR A 8 3.32 -36.28 2.74
CA THR A 8 3.71 -35.49 1.57
C THR A 8 4.27 -34.16 2.02
N VAL A 9 5.45 -33.78 1.54
CA VAL A 9 6.09 -32.49 1.87
C VAL A 9 6.23 -31.67 0.60
N ALA A 10 5.73 -30.43 0.62
CA ALA A 10 5.83 -29.52 -0.51
C ALA A 10 6.88 -28.43 -0.27
N THR A 11 7.83 -28.31 -1.20
CA THR A 11 8.89 -27.29 -1.20
C THR A 11 8.46 -26.05 -1.98
N GLY A 12 8.97 -24.88 -1.57
CA GLY A 12 8.75 -23.59 -2.22
C GLY A 12 9.10 -23.57 -3.70
N THR A 13 8.51 -22.63 -4.44
CA THR A 13 8.73 -22.49 -5.88
C THR A 13 9.71 -21.38 -6.23
N SER A 14 10.21 -20.63 -5.25
CA SER A 14 11.09 -19.47 -5.47
C SER A 14 12.54 -19.90 -5.64
N GLU A 15 13.39 -19.07 -6.23
CA GLU A 15 14.83 -19.34 -6.29
C GLU A 15 15.44 -19.58 -4.90
N TYR A 16 16.26 -20.63 -4.79
CA TYR A 16 16.92 -21.09 -3.54
C TYR A 16 15.97 -21.57 -2.43
N SER A 17 14.75 -21.99 -2.78
CA SER A 17 13.79 -22.56 -1.83
C SER A 17 14.01 -24.05 -1.49
N GLY A 18 14.79 -24.77 -2.30
CA GLY A 18 15.13 -26.18 -2.06
C GLY A 18 16.37 -26.38 -1.20
N THR A 19 16.57 -27.60 -0.71
CA THR A 19 17.63 -27.95 0.25
C THR A 19 18.28 -29.30 -0.07
N ASN A 20 19.58 -29.43 0.21
CA ASN A 20 20.29 -30.71 0.25
C ASN A 20 20.67 -31.12 1.68
N ASN A 21 20.25 -30.35 2.69
CA ASN A 21 20.42 -30.68 4.09
C ASN A 21 19.42 -31.75 4.55
N TYR A 22 19.75 -32.45 5.63
CA TYR A 22 18.90 -33.50 6.18
C TYR A 22 17.62 -32.92 6.76
N ILE A 23 16.49 -33.48 6.36
CA ILE A 23 15.18 -33.15 6.94
C ILE A 23 14.68 -34.36 7.70
N TYR A 24 14.42 -34.18 8.99
CA TYR A 24 13.76 -35.18 9.82
C TYR A 24 12.35 -34.74 10.14
N ILE A 25 11.46 -35.73 10.28
CA ILE A 25 10.09 -35.51 10.71
C ILE A 25 9.76 -36.33 11.96
N THR A 26 8.93 -35.75 12.83
CA THR A 26 8.25 -36.45 13.91
C THR A 26 6.77 -36.05 13.91
N LEU A 27 5.88 -37.04 13.90
CA LEU A 27 4.44 -36.84 14.03
C LEU A 27 4.08 -36.86 15.52
N VAL A 28 3.39 -35.83 16.00
CA VAL A 28 2.99 -35.70 17.41
C VAL A 28 1.48 -35.81 17.48
N GLY A 29 0.98 -36.86 18.13
CA GLY A 29 -0.44 -37.08 18.38
C GLY A 29 -0.80 -37.05 19.86
N GLU A 30 -2.09 -37.17 20.17
CA GLU A 30 -2.59 -37.17 21.56
C GLU A 30 -1.99 -38.28 22.44
N ASN A 31 -1.66 -39.43 21.85
CA ASN A 31 -1.18 -40.61 22.58
C ASN A 31 0.34 -40.77 22.58
N GLY A 32 1.09 -39.92 21.87
CA GLY A 32 2.54 -40.01 21.78
C GLY A 32 3.13 -39.40 20.52
N GLU A 33 4.41 -39.69 20.29
CA GLU A 33 5.16 -39.23 19.12
C GLU A 33 5.62 -40.42 18.28
N SER A 34 5.72 -40.23 16.97
CA SER A 34 6.38 -41.20 16.08
C SER A 34 7.88 -41.25 16.34
N GLU A 35 8.57 -42.21 15.70
CA GLU A 35 10.03 -42.16 15.65
C GLU A 35 10.49 -40.94 14.82
N LYS A 36 11.64 -40.37 15.18
CA LYS A 36 12.31 -39.35 14.36
C LYS A 36 12.79 -40.01 13.07
N THR A 37 12.12 -39.69 11.98
CA THR A 37 12.32 -40.31 10.67
C THR A 37 13.10 -39.37 9.78
N LEU A 38 14.23 -39.83 9.22
CA LEU A 38 14.92 -39.11 8.15
C LEU A 38 14.08 -39.23 6.88
N LEU A 39 13.76 -38.09 6.27
CA LEU A 39 13.08 -38.05 4.99
C LEU A 39 14.12 -38.15 3.87
N ASP A 40 14.23 -39.34 3.29
CA ASP A 40 15.23 -39.66 2.28
C ASP A 40 14.70 -40.72 1.31
N ASN A 41 14.41 -40.29 0.08
CA ASN A 41 14.06 -41.14 -1.05
C ASN A 41 15.25 -41.31 -2.01
N PRO A 42 15.27 -42.35 -2.86
CA PRO A 42 16.27 -42.46 -3.91
C PRO A 42 16.17 -41.28 -4.91
N GLY A 43 17.15 -40.37 -4.87
CA GLY A 43 17.22 -39.22 -5.79
C GLY A 43 17.50 -37.92 -5.08
N LEU A 44 17.01 -36.82 -5.65
CA LEU A 44 17.05 -35.49 -5.04
C LEU A 44 15.68 -35.18 -4.45
N ASP A 45 15.60 -35.14 -3.12
CA ASP A 45 14.43 -34.67 -2.38
C ASP A 45 14.46 -33.14 -2.19
N PHE A 46 13.31 -32.55 -1.87
CA PHE A 46 13.18 -31.15 -1.49
C PHE A 46 13.74 -30.17 -2.52
N CYS A 47 13.68 -30.55 -3.80
CA CYS A 47 14.01 -29.65 -4.89
C CYS A 47 13.02 -28.47 -4.92
N ARG A 48 13.45 -27.34 -5.48
CA ARG A 48 12.57 -26.20 -5.76
C ARG A 48 11.30 -26.68 -6.50
N GLY A 49 10.14 -26.43 -5.90
CA GLY A 49 8.82 -26.78 -6.43
C GLY A 49 8.43 -28.25 -6.28
N ALA A 50 9.26 -29.09 -5.66
CA ALA A 50 8.99 -30.51 -5.49
C ALA A 50 7.88 -30.76 -4.46
N VAL A 51 7.20 -31.89 -4.65
CA VAL A 51 6.20 -32.45 -3.76
C VAL A 51 6.57 -33.91 -3.57
N ASP A 52 7.16 -34.22 -2.42
CA ASP A 52 7.82 -35.50 -2.17
C ASP A 52 7.02 -36.32 -1.16
N ASP A 53 6.86 -37.62 -1.42
CA ASP A 53 6.11 -38.56 -0.59
C ASP A 53 7.04 -39.45 0.24
N TYR A 54 6.68 -39.68 1.50
CA TYR A 54 7.45 -40.44 2.48
C TYR A 54 6.57 -41.34 3.31
N LYS A 55 7.20 -42.33 3.96
CA LYS A 55 6.59 -43.19 4.96
C LYS A 55 7.15 -42.87 6.33
N VAL A 56 6.28 -42.58 7.29
CA VAL A 56 6.65 -42.37 8.69
C VAL A 56 5.97 -43.43 9.53
N CYS A 57 6.75 -44.12 10.34
CA CYS A 57 6.24 -45.22 11.15
C CYS A 57 6.15 -44.83 12.63
N SER A 58 5.15 -45.37 13.30
CA SER A 58 5.00 -45.29 14.75
C SER A 58 4.88 -46.68 15.37
N PRO A 59 5.57 -46.96 16.49
CA PRO A 59 5.45 -48.24 17.19
C PRO A 59 4.08 -48.43 17.85
N ALA A 60 3.33 -47.35 18.08
CA ALA A 60 2.01 -47.34 18.71
C ALA A 60 1.05 -46.34 18.04
N PRO A 61 -0.27 -46.55 18.18
CA PRO A 61 -1.25 -45.59 17.68
C PRO A 61 -1.08 -44.19 18.27
N LEU A 62 -0.89 -43.18 17.42
CA LEU A 62 -0.66 -41.80 17.85
C LEU A 62 -1.94 -41.08 18.27
N GLY A 63 -3.11 -41.61 17.89
CA GLY A 63 -4.38 -40.90 18.02
C GLY A 63 -4.47 -39.72 17.06
N PRO A 64 -5.38 -38.76 17.30
CA PRO A 64 -5.46 -37.53 16.51
C PRO A 64 -4.10 -36.80 16.50
N LEU A 65 -3.61 -36.47 15.30
CA LEU A 65 -2.37 -35.72 15.15
C LEU A 65 -2.58 -34.25 15.52
N LEU A 66 -1.64 -33.72 16.29
CA LEU A 66 -1.67 -32.37 16.83
C LEU A 66 -0.63 -31.47 16.15
N LEU A 67 0.59 -31.98 15.97
CA LEU A 67 1.73 -31.27 15.39
C LEU A 67 2.50 -32.14 14.42
N VAL A 68 3.13 -31.49 13.44
CA VAL A 68 4.26 -32.02 12.68
C VAL A 68 5.50 -31.27 13.13
N ARG A 69 6.53 -31.99 13.54
CA ARG A 69 7.84 -31.43 13.87
C ARG A 69 8.80 -31.72 12.72
N LEU A 70 9.34 -30.67 12.13
CA LEU A 70 10.39 -30.72 11.12
C LEU A 70 11.72 -30.28 11.77
N GLU A 71 12.78 -31.05 11.53
CA GLU A 71 14.14 -30.70 11.93
C GLU A 71 15.04 -30.67 10.70
N LYS A 72 15.56 -29.49 10.37
CA LYS A 72 16.59 -29.33 9.35
C LYS A 72 17.95 -29.40 10.03
N GLN A 73 18.83 -30.28 9.53
CA GLN A 73 20.19 -30.44 10.02
C GLN A 73 21.18 -30.39 8.88
N ARG A 74 22.27 -29.63 9.08
CA ARG A 74 23.30 -29.45 8.08
C ARG A 74 23.95 -30.78 7.70
N TYR A 75 24.00 -31.04 6.38
CA TYR A 75 24.77 -32.13 5.81
C TYR A 75 26.20 -31.70 5.49
N TRP A 76 26.40 -30.85 4.45
CA TRP A 76 27.73 -30.42 4.02
C TRP A 76 27.82 -28.90 3.76
N VAL A 77 26.97 -28.40 2.86
CA VAL A 77 26.84 -26.96 2.57
C VAL A 77 25.57 -26.46 3.22
N GLU A 78 25.67 -25.29 3.87
CA GLU A 78 24.48 -24.64 4.42
C GLU A 78 23.61 -24.08 3.28
N ASP A 79 22.32 -24.37 3.33
CA ASP A 79 21.29 -23.79 2.49
C ASP A 79 20.03 -23.52 3.32
N ASN A 80 19.13 -22.69 2.78
CA ASN A 80 17.83 -22.45 3.38
C ASN A 80 16.80 -23.36 2.72
N TRP A 81 15.74 -23.69 3.42
CA TRP A 81 14.63 -24.43 2.85
C TRP A 81 13.31 -23.70 3.07
N PHE A 82 12.50 -23.51 2.04
CA PHE A 82 11.13 -23.01 2.20
C PHE A 82 10.15 -24.17 2.14
N CYS A 83 9.53 -24.48 3.28
CA CYS A 83 8.48 -25.48 3.34
C CYS A 83 7.12 -24.80 3.13
N ARG A 84 6.35 -25.26 2.14
CA ARG A 84 4.98 -24.76 1.89
C ARG A 84 4.00 -25.41 2.87
N TYR A 85 3.91 -26.73 2.85
CA TYR A 85 3.01 -27.49 3.71
C TYR A 85 3.46 -28.94 3.85
N VAL A 86 2.93 -29.61 4.87
CA VAL A 86 3.01 -31.06 5.04
C VAL A 86 1.60 -31.63 5.04
N ILE A 87 1.35 -32.68 4.27
CA ILE A 87 0.10 -33.45 4.29
C ILE A 87 0.39 -34.80 4.95
N VAL A 88 -0.48 -35.24 5.84
CA VAL A 88 -0.38 -36.54 6.50
C VAL A 88 -1.65 -37.33 6.25
N GLU A 89 -1.51 -38.51 5.65
CA GLU A 89 -2.56 -39.50 5.49
C GLU A 89 -2.39 -40.55 6.61
N PRO A 90 -3.25 -40.56 7.65
CA PRO A 90 -3.13 -41.53 8.73
C PRO A 90 -3.57 -42.94 8.29
N PRO A 91 -3.14 -44.00 9.01
CA PRO A 91 -3.52 -45.38 8.68
C PRO A 91 -5.04 -45.60 8.80
N GLY A 92 -5.55 -46.61 8.10
CA GLY A 92 -6.94 -47.06 8.25
C GLY A 92 -8.00 -46.18 7.59
N GLY A 93 -7.60 -45.27 6.68
CA GLY A 93 -8.55 -44.44 5.92
C GLY A 93 -9.12 -43.25 6.69
N ALA A 94 -8.42 -42.82 7.75
CA ALA A 94 -8.76 -41.60 8.46
C ALA A 94 -8.63 -40.35 7.56
N ALA A 95 -9.19 -39.22 8.02
CA ALA A 95 -9.15 -37.98 7.27
C ALA A 95 -7.71 -37.50 7.05
N VAL A 96 -7.41 -37.08 5.82
CA VAL A 96 -6.13 -36.46 5.45
C VAL A 96 -6.01 -35.11 6.15
N LEU A 97 -4.86 -34.88 6.79
CA LEU A 97 -4.57 -33.66 7.55
C LEU A 97 -3.56 -32.81 6.80
N THR A 98 -3.77 -31.49 6.77
CA THR A 98 -2.85 -30.55 6.15
C THR A 98 -2.25 -29.66 7.22
N PHE A 99 -0.94 -29.46 7.16
CA PHE A 99 -0.14 -28.64 8.08
C PHE A 99 0.51 -27.51 7.29
N PRO A 100 -0.17 -26.35 7.16
CA PRO A 100 0.37 -25.17 6.47
C PRO A 100 1.62 -24.66 7.18
N CYS A 101 2.74 -24.57 6.45
CA CYS A 101 4.01 -24.09 6.98
C CYS A 101 4.33 -22.67 6.49
N TYR A 102 4.51 -22.51 5.17
CA TYR A 102 4.87 -21.28 4.47
C TYR A 102 5.99 -20.47 5.16
N ARG A 103 7.08 -21.15 5.54
CA ARG A 103 8.22 -20.56 6.26
C ARG A 103 9.57 -21.05 5.75
N TRP A 104 10.57 -20.20 5.93
CA TRP A 104 11.98 -20.53 5.71
C TRP A 104 12.57 -21.20 6.97
N LEU A 105 13.15 -22.39 6.79
CA LEU A 105 13.96 -23.09 7.76
C LEU A 105 15.44 -22.78 7.45
N ILE A 106 16.11 -22.12 8.38
CA ILE A 106 17.47 -21.56 8.22
C ILE A 106 18.39 -22.17 9.27
N GLY A 107 19.55 -22.66 8.86
CA GLY A 107 20.49 -23.30 9.78
C GLY A 107 19.97 -24.63 10.32
N ASP A 108 20.56 -25.05 11.44
CA ASP A 108 20.07 -26.18 12.22
C ASP A 108 18.88 -25.71 13.06
N ILE A 109 17.67 -26.12 12.67
CA ILE A 109 16.44 -25.61 13.28
C ILE A 109 15.39 -26.71 13.42
N LYS A 110 14.60 -26.59 14.48
CA LYS A 110 13.40 -27.40 14.75
C LYS A 110 12.16 -26.51 14.67
N VAL A 111 11.20 -26.88 13.83
CA VAL A 111 9.92 -26.16 13.67
C VAL A 111 8.77 -27.12 13.94
N GLU A 112 7.84 -26.70 14.79
CA GLU A 112 6.60 -27.43 15.05
C GLU A 112 5.43 -26.70 14.39
N ILE A 113 4.71 -27.42 13.53
CA ILE A 113 3.64 -26.91 12.68
C ILE A 113 2.32 -27.51 13.16
N ARG A 114 1.30 -26.67 13.26
CA ARG A 114 -0.06 -27.09 13.63
C ARG A 114 -0.87 -27.51 12.41
N GLU A 115 -1.84 -28.39 12.64
CA GLU A 115 -2.87 -28.70 11.64
C GLU A 115 -3.61 -27.42 11.22
N GLY A 116 -4.03 -27.37 9.95
CA GLY A 116 -4.49 -26.17 9.26
C GLY A 116 -5.75 -25.53 9.81
N THR A 117 -6.60 -26.27 10.56
CA THR A 117 -7.82 -25.72 11.15
C THR A 117 -7.50 -24.52 12.04
N ALA A 118 -8.17 -23.39 11.81
CA ALA A 118 -7.95 -22.21 12.63
C ALA A 118 -8.46 -22.41 14.06
N LYS A 119 -7.68 -21.98 15.05
CA LYS A 119 -7.96 -22.18 16.48
C LYS A 119 -7.73 -20.92 17.29
N LYS A 120 -8.64 -20.61 18.20
CA LYS A 120 -8.46 -19.62 19.27
C LYS A 120 -7.81 -20.27 20.49
N LEU A 121 -7.36 -19.45 21.43
CA LEU A 121 -6.75 -19.94 22.67
C LEU A 121 -7.66 -20.90 23.44
N SER A 122 -8.98 -20.64 23.44
CA SER A 122 -9.99 -21.47 24.11
C SER A 122 -10.12 -22.89 23.56
N ASP A 123 -9.61 -23.14 22.35
CA ASP A 123 -9.80 -24.40 21.64
C ASP A 123 -8.64 -25.39 21.86
N ASP A 124 -7.61 -24.98 22.59
CA ASP A 124 -6.34 -25.70 22.72
C ASP A 124 -6.24 -26.56 23.98
N THR A 125 -5.60 -27.72 23.84
CA THR A 125 -5.18 -28.58 24.97
C THR A 125 -3.88 -28.05 25.60
N SER A 126 -3.50 -28.56 26.77
CA SER A 126 -2.29 -28.11 27.50
C SER A 126 -1.01 -28.14 26.67
N LEU A 127 -0.83 -29.16 25.82
CA LEU A 127 0.33 -29.25 24.93
C LEU A 127 0.33 -28.13 23.87
N LEU A 128 -0.83 -27.91 23.25
CA LEU A 128 -1.00 -26.88 22.20
C LEU A 128 -0.89 -25.47 22.78
N LEU A 129 -1.34 -25.24 24.02
CA LEU A 129 -1.13 -23.99 24.74
C LEU A 129 0.37 -23.70 24.97
N ALA A 130 1.17 -24.73 25.29
CA ALA A 130 2.61 -24.58 25.45
C ALA A 130 3.31 -24.24 24.12
N HIS A 131 2.96 -24.94 23.04
CA HIS A 131 3.42 -24.64 21.67
C HIS A 131 3.10 -23.19 21.29
N ARG A 132 1.84 -22.79 21.44
CA ARG A 132 1.33 -21.45 21.11
C ARG A 132 2.07 -20.34 21.87
N LYS A 133 2.30 -20.54 23.17
CA LYS A 133 3.07 -19.62 24.00
C LYS A 133 4.52 -19.51 23.56
N ALA A 134 5.17 -20.62 23.22
CA ALA A 134 6.55 -20.64 22.75
C ALA A 134 6.68 -19.92 21.39
N GLU A 135 5.76 -20.16 20.45
CA GLU A 135 5.71 -19.46 19.16
C GLU A 135 5.61 -17.94 19.37
N LEU A 136 4.68 -17.47 20.21
CA LEU A 136 4.52 -16.04 20.47
C LEU A 136 5.75 -15.42 21.15
N GLN A 137 6.36 -16.13 22.10
CA GLN A 137 7.60 -15.67 22.74
C GLN A 137 8.74 -15.52 21.73
N GLU A 138 8.95 -16.51 20.87
CA GLU A 138 9.95 -16.44 19.80
C GLU A 138 9.66 -15.24 18.88
N ARG A 139 8.44 -15.11 18.37
CA ARG A 139 8.08 -14.01 17.47
C ARG A 139 8.24 -12.64 18.12
N GLN A 140 7.96 -12.48 19.41
CA GLN A 140 8.15 -11.21 20.12
C GLN A 140 9.63 -10.81 20.27
N THR A 141 10.56 -11.78 20.18
CA THR A 141 11.99 -11.49 20.14
C THR A 141 12.49 -11.12 18.73
N ILE A 142 11.90 -11.73 17.69
CA ILE A 142 12.23 -11.47 16.28
C ILE A 142 11.64 -10.15 15.80
N TYR A 143 10.34 -9.93 16.03
CA TYR A 143 9.61 -8.78 15.52
C TYR A 143 9.44 -7.75 16.65
N ARG A 144 10.29 -6.72 16.65
CA ARG A 144 10.28 -5.66 17.69
C ARG A 144 9.88 -4.32 17.10
N TRP A 145 9.31 -3.47 17.94
CA TRP A 145 8.99 -2.09 17.58
C TRP A 145 10.23 -1.20 17.61
N CYS A 146 10.33 -0.29 16.66
CA CYS A 146 11.32 0.77 16.62
C CYS A 146 10.66 2.12 16.34
N VAL A 147 11.17 3.16 17.00
CA VAL A 147 10.80 4.55 16.70
C VAL A 147 11.72 5.05 15.60
N TRP A 148 11.23 5.09 14.36
CA TRP A 148 12.00 5.65 13.25
C TRP A 148 12.19 7.17 13.39
N ALA A 149 11.11 7.89 13.70
CA ALA A 149 11.12 9.30 14.07
C ALA A 149 9.95 9.60 15.04
N PRO A 150 10.02 10.66 15.85
CA PRO A 150 8.90 11.06 16.70
C PRO A 150 7.71 11.57 15.88
N GLY A 151 6.49 11.43 16.41
CA GLY A 151 5.29 12.00 15.80
C GLY A 151 4.87 11.35 14.48
N ILE A 152 5.23 10.09 14.27
CA ILE A 152 4.79 9.19 13.20
C ILE A 152 4.65 7.77 13.77
N PRO A 153 3.98 6.81 13.08
CA PRO A 153 3.86 5.45 13.59
C PRO A 153 5.21 4.77 13.85
N LYS A 154 5.29 3.90 14.87
CA LYS A 154 6.43 3.00 15.02
C LYS A 154 6.46 1.98 13.88
N CYS A 155 7.64 1.44 13.61
CA CYS A 155 7.90 0.47 12.56
C CYS A 155 8.60 -0.77 13.10
N ILE A 156 8.95 -1.70 12.21
CA ILE A 156 9.82 -2.83 12.56
C ILE A 156 11.22 -2.35 12.97
N ASP A 157 11.81 -3.00 13.96
CA ASP A 157 13.20 -2.81 14.41
C ASP A 157 14.20 -3.46 13.44
N ALA A 158 14.33 -2.84 12.27
CA ALA A 158 15.28 -3.20 11.23
C ALA A 158 15.79 -1.94 10.54
N LYS A 159 17.11 -1.79 10.40
CA LYS A 159 17.72 -0.64 9.72
C LYS A 159 17.67 -0.79 8.22
N THR A 160 17.85 -2.03 7.75
CA THR A 160 17.79 -2.42 6.34
C THR A 160 17.02 -3.73 6.19
N GLU A 161 16.65 -4.07 4.97
CA GLU A 161 16.04 -5.37 4.65
C GLU A 161 16.90 -6.56 5.08
N ALA A 162 18.22 -6.39 5.16
CA ALA A 162 19.16 -7.42 5.61
C ALA A 162 19.06 -7.73 7.12
N ASP A 163 18.36 -6.91 7.90
CA ASP A 163 18.10 -7.16 9.34
C ASP A 163 16.79 -7.91 9.57
N LEU A 164 15.92 -8.02 8.55
CA LEU A 164 14.62 -8.67 8.68
C LEU A 164 14.74 -10.18 8.78
N HIS A 165 13.79 -10.85 9.44
CA HIS A 165 13.68 -12.30 9.35
C HIS A 165 13.37 -12.74 7.91
N GLN A 166 13.91 -13.87 7.44
CA GLN A 166 13.76 -14.33 6.05
C GLN A 166 12.29 -14.51 5.63
N ASP A 167 11.41 -14.93 6.55
CA ASP A 167 9.95 -15.09 6.33
C ASP A 167 9.22 -13.81 5.89
N VAL A 168 9.81 -12.63 6.07
CA VAL A 168 9.20 -11.35 5.66
C VAL A 168 10.00 -10.62 4.60
N ARG A 169 11.06 -11.26 4.08
CA ARG A 169 11.87 -10.74 2.99
C ARG A 169 11.28 -11.07 1.63
N PHE A 170 11.61 -10.28 0.62
CA PHE A 170 11.33 -10.59 -0.77
C PHE A 170 12.00 -11.91 -1.14
N ASP A 171 11.31 -12.67 -1.99
CA ASP A 171 11.92 -13.79 -2.68
C ASP A 171 13.05 -13.30 -3.58
N ASN A 172 14.03 -14.17 -3.83
CA ASN A 172 15.25 -13.81 -4.54
C ASN A 172 15.00 -13.23 -5.93
N GLU A 173 14.03 -13.78 -6.66
CA GLU A 173 13.62 -13.32 -7.99
C GLU A 173 13.05 -11.90 -7.94
N LYS A 174 12.14 -11.64 -6.98
CA LYS A 174 11.57 -10.30 -6.76
C LYS A 174 12.65 -9.30 -6.36
N ARG A 175 13.55 -9.66 -5.44
CA ARG A 175 14.68 -8.81 -5.04
C ARG A 175 15.57 -8.45 -6.23
N SER A 176 15.96 -9.45 -7.02
CA SER A 176 16.80 -9.25 -8.21
C SER A 176 16.10 -8.34 -9.23
N ASP A 177 14.80 -8.55 -9.45
CA ASP A 177 14.02 -7.73 -10.37
C ASP A 177 13.83 -6.29 -9.87
N PHE A 178 13.59 -6.11 -8.56
CA PHE A 178 13.51 -4.79 -7.92
C PHE A 178 14.80 -4.00 -8.15
N GLU A 179 15.95 -4.58 -7.82
CA GLU A 179 17.25 -3.92 -7.98
C GLU A 179 17.56 -3.61 -9.45
N ARG A 180 17.33 -4.57 -10.36
CA ARG A 180 17.62 -4.43 -11.79
C ARG A 180 16.69 -3.42 -12.48
N SER A 181 15.41 -3.39 -12.13
CA SER A 181 14.42 -2.55 -12.83
C SER A 181 14.63 -1.06 -12.58
N LEU A 182 15.03 -0.64 -11.38
CA LEU A 182 15.37 0.76 -11.10
C LEU A 182 16.59 1.20 -11.91
N HIS A 183 17.65 0.37 -11.93
CA HIS A 183 18.84 0.64 -12.74
C HIS A 183 18.51 0.73 -14.23
N TYR A 184 17.66 -0.18 -14.74
CA TYR A 184 17.17 -0.15 -16.11
C TYR A 184 16.44 1.17 -16.43
N ALA A 185 15.50 1.60 -15.59
CA ALA A 185 14.77 2.85 -15.79
C ALA A 185 15.72 4.06 -15.85
N LEU A 186 16.69 4.13 -14.94
CA LEU A 186 17.70 5.18 -14.92
C LEU A 186 18.57 5.18 -16.18
N ILE A 187 19.04 4.02 -16.62
CA ILE A 187 19.85 3.84 -17.83
C ILE A 187 19.10 4.33 -19.07
N GLU A 188 17.86 3.88 -19.24
CA GLU A 188 17.04 4.21 -20.41
C GLU A 188 16.69 5.70 -20.47
N LEU A 189 16.39 6.32 -19.34
CA LEU A 189 16.06 7.76 -19.29
C LEU A 189 17.31 8.64 -19.37
N SER A 190 18.45 8.22 -18.80
CA SER A 190 19.63 9.08 -18.64
C SER A 190 20.63 9.01 -19.81
N LEU A 191 20.88 7.84 -20.39
CA LEU A 191 22.12 7.61 -21.15
C LEU A 191 22.06 7.93 -22.64
N LYS A 192 20.88 7.94 -23.28
CA LYS A 192 20.88 7.94 -24.75
C LYS A 192 21.17 9.32 -25.38
N LYS A 193 20.75 10.44 -24.75
CA LYS A 193 20.99 11.83 -25.22
C LYS A 193 20.92 12.94 -24.15
N LEU A 194 20.50 12.65 -22.92
CA LEU A 194 20.14 13.67 -21.92
C LEU A 194 21.21 13.95 -20.87
N ALA A 195 22.12 12.99 -20.60
CA ALA A 195 23.21 13.17 -19.63
C ALA A 195 24.06 14.44 -19.88
N ILE A 196 24.30 14.80 -21.14
CA ILE A 196 25.04 16.02 -21.51
C ILE A 196 24.32 17.33 -21.13
N ARG A 197 23.01 17.26 -20.84
CA ARG A 197 22.17 18.40 -20.42
C ARG A 197 21.87 18.40 -18.91
N PHE A 198 22.46 17.49 -18.14
CA PHE A 198 22.21 17.43 -16.69
C PHE A 198 22.61 18.74 -16.00
N GLY A 199 21.74 19.19 -15.08
CA GLY A 199 21.86 20.48 -14.39
C GLY A 199 21.40 21.70 -15.20
N ARG A 200 20.85 21.51 -16.41
CA ARG A 200 20.28 22.59 -17.25
C ARG A 200 18.76 22.52 -17.29
N SER A 201 18.11 23.68 -17.43
CA SER A 201 16.68 23.77 -17.75
C SER A 201 16.40 23.14 -19.11
N TRP A 202 15.16 22.70 -19.31
CA TRP A 202 14.64 22.38 -20.64
C TRP A 202 14.44 23.66 -21.45
N CYS A 203 14.70 23.61 -22.76
CA CYS A 203 14.60 24.79 -23.62
C CYS A 203 13.14 25.20 -23.91
N ASP A 204 12.27 24.21 -24.07
CA ASP A 204 10.83 24.38 -24.28
C ASP A 204 10.07 23.10 -23.89
N LEU A 205 8.74 23.12 -24.03
CA LEU A 205 7.88 21.99 -23.73
C LEU A 205 8.03 20.81 -24.72
N ASP A 206 8.43 21.07 -25.98
CA ASP A 206 8.64 19.99 -26.95
C ASP A 206 9.93 19.22 -26.64
N ASP A 207 10.92 19.88 -26.03
CA ASP A 207 12.14 19.27 -25.54
C ASP A 207 11.87 18.28 -24.39
N PHE A 208 10.87 18.50 -23.53
CA PHE A 208 10.42 17.53 -22.51
C PHE A 208 9.93 16.22 -23.14
N LYS A 209 9.33 16.27 -24.34
CA LYS A 209 8.83 15.07 -25.04
C LYS A 209 9.94 14.08 -25.38
N ARG A 210 11.20 14.53 -25.41
CA ARG A 210 12.36 13.66 -25.67
C ARG A 210 12.56 12.59 -24.59
N CYS A 211 12.01 12.78 -23.39
CA CYS A 211 12.03 11.77 -22.34
C CYS A 211 11.10 10.57 -22.64
N PHE A 212 10.06 10.75 -23.46
CA PHE A 212 9.02 9.76 -23.78
C PHE A 212 9.37 8.88 -24.98
N TRP A 213 10.63 8.46 -25.10
CA TRP A 213 11.09 7.72 -26.27
C TRP A 213 10.91 6.20 -26.13
N LYS A 214 11.00 5.64 -24.91
CA LYS A 214 10.90 4.18 -24.66
C LYS A 214 9.89 3.80 -23.59
N LEU A 215 9.91 4.47 -22.44
CA LEU A 215 8.87 4.29 -21.43
C LEU A 215 7.63 5.07 -21.86
N LYS A 216 6.54 4.36 -22.16
CA LYS A 216 5.29 4.93 -22.67
C LYS A 216 4.13 4.45 -21.82
N SER A 217 3.15 5.34 -21.68
CA SER A 217 1.85 5.06 -21.10
C SER A 217 0.81 5.83 -21.92
N PRO A 218 -0.32 5.21 -22.33
CA PRO A 218 -1.40 5.93 -22.99
C PRO A 218 -1.93 7.10 -22.14
N ILE A 219 -2.02 6.93 -20.82
CA ILE A 219 -2.46 8.00 -19.90
C ILE A 219 -1.41 9.12 -19.83
N ALA A 220 -0.13 8.79 -19.85
CA ALA A 220 0.92 9.80 -19.86
C ALA A 220 0.97 10.60 -21.18
N GLU A 221 0.72 9.94 -22.31
CA GLU A 221 0.56 10.61 -23.61
C GLU A 221 -0.70 11.50 -23.61
N TYR A 222 -1.81 11.02 -23.05
CA TYR A 222 -3.02 11.81 -22.84
C TYR A 222 -2.76 13.04 -21.93
N CYS A 223 -2.02 12.86 -20.83
CA CYS A 223 -1.62 13.97 -19.95
C CYS A 223 -0.81 15.01 -20.72
N MET A 224 0.14 14.59 -21.54
CA MET A 224 0.97 15.49 -22.35
C MET A 224 0.13 16.36 -23.29
N GLU A 225 -0.98 15.83 -23.82
CA GLU A 225 -1.90 16.56 -24.71
C GLU A 225 -2.81 17.51 -23.92
N HIS A 226 -3.37 17.07 -22.80
CA HIS A 226 -4.48 17.76 -22.12
C HIS A 226 -4.11 18.52 -20.83
N TRP A 227 -2.88 18.44 -20.31
CA TRP A 227 -2.50 19.01 -19.01
C TRP A 227 -2.76 20.52 -18.85
N LYS A 228 -2.86 21.27 -19.96
CA LYS A 228 -3.16 22.71 -19.93
C LYS A 228 -4.65 23.00 -19.76
N GLU A 229 -5.53 22.02 -19.94
CA GLU A 229 -6.98 22.18 -19.96
C GLU A 229 -7.56 22.15 -18.54
N ASP A 230 -8.52 23.02 -18.26
CA ASP A 230 -9.10 23.19 -16.92
C ASP A 230 -9.97 21.99 -16.50
N TRP A 231 -10.75 21.44 -17.42
CA TRP A 231 -11.55 20.23 -17.16
C TRP A 231 -10.65 19.04 -16.83
N PHE A 232 -9.49 18.91 -17.48
CA PHE A 232 -8.56 17.80 -17.23
C PHE A 232 -7.83 17.97 -15.88
N PHE A 233 -7.49 19.20 -15.50
CA PHE A 233 -7.01 19.49 -14.15
C PHE A 233 -8.03 19.05 -13.10
N GLY A 234 -9.31 19.41 -13.26
CA GLY A 234 -10.37 19.02 -12.33
C GLY A 234 -10.70 17.53 -12.36
N TYR A 235 -10.62 16.89 -13.53
CA TYR A 235 -10.74 15.43 -13.67
C TYR A 235 -9.72 14.70 -12.80
N GLN A 236 -8.46 15.17 -12.78
CA GLN A 236 -7.40 14.56 -11.97
C GLN A 236 -7.64 14.69 -10.46
N CYS A 237 -8.42 15.68 -9.99
CA CYS A 237 -8.84 15.76 -8.59
C CYS A 237 -9.81 14.63 -8.19
N LEU A 238 -10.46 13.98 -9.17
CA LEU A 238 -11.37 12.86 -8.98
C LEU A 238 -10.75 11.51 -9.37
N ASN A 239 -9.92 11.48 -10.40
CA ASN A 239 -9.54 10.23 -11.06
C ASN A 239 -8.03 10.17 -11.38
N GLY A 240 -7.24 11.12 -10.86
CA GLY A 240 -5.78 11.18 -11.01
C GLY A 240 -5.03 10.28 -10.03
N SER A 241 -3.76 10.61 -9.78
CA SER A 241 -2.87 9.89 -8.85
C SER A 241 -3.24 10.03 -7.37
N ASN A 242 -3.87 11.15 -6.99
CA ASN A 242 -4.29 11.42 -5.61
C ASN A 242 -5.74 11.90 -5.52
N PRO A 243 -6.72 11.04 -5.85
CA PRO A 243 -8.14 11.40 -5.97
C PRO A 243 -8.83 11.58 -4.61
N ARG A 244 -8.14 12.09 -3.58
CA ARG A 244 -8.58 12.16 -2.19
C ARG A 244 -8.80 13.59 -1.69
N MET A 245 -8.08 14.55 -2.24
CA MET A 245 -7.95 15.88 -1.63
C MET A 245 -9.19 16.77 -1.82
N ILE A 246 -10.00 16.50 -2.83
CA ILE A 246 -11.20 17.29 -3.09
C ILE A 246 -12.25 17.11 -2.00
N GLN A 247 -12.79 18.22 -1.53
CA GLN A 247 -13.86 18.29 -0.53
C GLN A 247 -14.87 19.38 -0.87
N ARG A 248 -16.14 19.17 -0.50
CA ARG A 248 -17.21 20.14 -0.75
C ARG A 248 -17.04 21.40 0.10
N CYS A 249 -17.07 22.56 -0.54
CA CYS A 249 -16.99 23.85 0.10
C CYS A 249 -18.40 24.32 0.52
N LYS A 250 -18.68 24.33 1.82
CA LYS A 250 -19.93 24.92 2.34
C LYS A 250 -19.83 26.43 2.54
N LYS A 251 -18.60 26.91 2.77
CA LYS A 251 -18.28 28.31 3.02
C LYS A 251 -16.81 28.54 2.66
N LEU A 252 -16.54 29.64 1.97
CA LEU A 252 -15.17 30.03 1.64
C LEU A 252 -14.33 30.25 2.92
N PRO A 253 -13.09 29.72 2.97
CA PRO A 253 -12.14 30.01 4.03
C PRO A 253 -11.88 31.51 4.16
N LYS A 254 -11.76 32.03 5.39
CA LYS A 254 -11.54 33.48 5.61
C LYS A 254 -10.23 33.98 4.99
N ASN A 255 -9.24 33.10 4.89
CA ASN A 255 -7.93 33.37 4.31
C ASN A 255 -7.90 33.19 2.78
N PHE A 256 -9.05 32.95 2.15
CA PHE A 256 -9.18 32.85 0.69
C PHE A 256 -10.28 33.80 0.19
N PRO A 257 -9.98 35.10 0.05
CA PRO A 257 -10.97 36.16 -0.20
C PRO A 257 -11.44 36.22 -1.67
N VAL A 258 -11.95 35.10 -2.20
CA VAL A 258 -12.60 35.04 -3.52
C VAL A 258 -13.98 35.70 -3.45
N SER A 259 -14.26 36.63 -4.35
CA SER A 259 -15.60 37.23 -4.51
C SER A 259 -16.38 36.62 -5.68
N GLY A 260 -17.71 36.77 -5.68
CA GLY A 260 -18.56 36.35 -6.80
C GLY A 260 -18.12 36.97 -8.13
N ASP A 261 -17.82 38.27 -8.15
CA ASP A 261 -17.38 39.00 -9.35
C ASP A 261 -16.06 38.46 -9.94
N MET A 262 -15.17 37.94 -9.09
CA MET A 262 -13.91 37.36 -9.56
C MET A 262 -14.16 36.15 -10.46
N VAL A 263 -15.04 35.25 -10.03
CA VAL A 263 -15.28 33.93 -10.63
C VAL A 263 -16.52 33.87 -11.52
N GLN A 264 -17.32 34.94 -11.60
CA GLN A 264 -18.58 34.96 -12.36
C GLN A 264 -18.40 34.52 -13.83
N GLY A 265 -17.25 34.83 -14.45
CA GLY A 265 -16.93 34.43 -15.82
C GLY A 265 -16.69 32.92 -16.02
N SER A 266 -16.43 32.18 -14.93
CA SER A 266 -16.26 30.72 -14.95
C SER A 266 -17.52 29.95 -14.56
N LEU A 267 -18.54 30.64 -14.03
CA LEU A 267 -19.80 30.03 -13.61
C LEU A 267 -20.78 29.90 -14.78
N ALA A 268 -21.69 28.93 -14.69
CA ALA A 268 -22.75 28.78 -15.68
C ALA A 268 -23.62 30.06 -15.77
N PRO A 269 -24.23 30.36 -16.93
CA PRO A 269 -25.07 31.55 -17.08
C PRO A 269 -26.21 31.58 -16.04
N ARG A 270 -26.52 32.76 -15.53
CA ARG A 270 -27.64 33.02 -14.59
C ARG A 270 -27.49 32.37 -13.20
N THR A 271 -26.28 32.05 -12.78
CA THR A 271 -25.98 31.68 -11.39
C THR A 271 -24.99 32.64 -10.74
N THR A 272 -24.78 32.50 -9.42
CA THR A 272 -23.78 33.25 -8.64
C THR A 272 -23.00 32.31 -7.75
N LEU A 273 -21.84 32.75 -7.26
CA LEU A 273 -21.02 31.95 -6.34
C LEU A 273 -21.78 31.56 -5.07
N GLU A 274 -22.58 32.48 -4.52
CA GLU A 274 -23.40 32.22 -3.32
C GLU A 274 -24.45 31.15 -3.57
N LYS A 275 -25.08 31.18 -4.75
CA LYS A 275 -26.06 30.17 -5.15
C LYS A 275 -25.38 28.81 -5.31
N GLU A 276 -24.26 28.73 -6.02
CA GLU A 276 -23.54 27.47 -6.23
C GLU A 276 -22.94 26.88 -4.94
N LEU A 277 -22.50 27.72 -3.99
CA LEU A 277 -22.12 27.29 -2.64
C LEU A 277 -23.31 26.66 -1.90
N LYS A 278 -24.49 27.26 -1.99
CA LYS A 278 -25.71 26.76 -1.35
C LYS A 278 -26.20 25.46 -1.99
N ASP A 279 -26.14 25.39 -3.32
CA ASP A 279 -26.54 24.22 -4.10
C ASP A 279 -25.53 23.06 -3.94
N GLY A 280 -24.32 23.36 -3.46
CA GLY A 280 -23.31 22.36 -3.10
C GLY A 280 -22.37 21.99 -4.25
N ASN A 281 -22.28 22.84 -5.28
CA ASN A 281 -21.50 22.62 -6.51
C ASN A 281 -20.08 23.21 -6.45
N ILE A 282 -19.70 23.80 -5.32
CA ILE A 282 -18.37 24.39 -5.11
C ILE A 282 -17.54 23.48 -4.22
N TYR A 283 -16.30 23.26 -4.62
CA TYR A 283 -15.35 22.35 -3.98
C TYR A 283 -14.02 23.06 -3.72
N LEU A 284 -13.24 22.49 -2.80
CA LEU A 284 -11.91 22.96 -2.46
C LEU A 284 -10.92 21.80 -2.53
N VAL A 285 -9.71 22.14 -2.96
CA VAL A 285 -8.49 21.41 -2.65
C VAL A 285 -7.59 22.37 -1.87
N ASP A 286 -7.29 22.03 -0.61
CA ASP A 286 -6.55 22.88 0.32
C ASP A 286 -5.28 22.17 0.80
N TYR A 287 -4.12 22.75 0.48
CA TYR A 287 -2.81 22.24 0.86
C TYR A 287 -2.22 22.98 2.07
N SER A 288 -3.06 23.47 2.98
CA SER A 288 -2.65 24.11 4.24
C SER A 288 -1.69 23.24 5.08
N VAL A 289 -1.73 21.92 4.94
CA VAL A 289 -0.76 21.00 5.60
C VAL A 289 0.70 21.28 5.21
N MET A 290 0.93 21.85 4.02
CA MET A 290 2.24 22.25 3.50
C MET A 290 2.76 23.55 4.12
N ASP A 291 1.90 24.35 4.75
CA ASP A 291 2.23 25.69 5.20
C ASP A 291 3.29 25.68 6.30
N GLY A 292 4.43 26.35 6.08
CA GLY A 292 5.57 26.35 7.02
C GLY A 292 6.38 25.05 7.03
N VAL A 293 6.24 24.17 6.03
CA VAL A 293 7.20 23.07 5.80
C VAL A 293 8.48 23.68 5.19
N PRO A 294 9.70 23.32 5.64
CA PRO A 294 10.91 23.82 5.00
C PRO A 294 11.12 23.17 3.62
N PRO A 295 11.48 23.95 2.59
CA PRO A 295 11.84 23.38 1.30
C PRO A 295 13.23 22.74 1.33
N ASN A 296 13.48 21.86 0.38
CA ASN A 296 14.75 21.17 0.21
C ASN A 296 15.83 22.07 -0.44
N VAL A 297 17.08 21.67 -0.29
CA VAL A 297 18.23 22.21 -1.02
C VAL A 297 18.84 21.06 -1.82
N ILE A 298 18.79 21.18 -3.15
CA ILE A 298 19.26 20.14 -4.07
C ILE A 298 20.52 20.64 -4.76
N ARG A 299 21.65 19.93 -4.58
CA ARG A 299 22.96 20.30 -5.15
C ARG A 299 23.34 21.77 -4.88
N GLY A 300 23.08 22.24 -3.66
CA GLY A 300 23.35 23.62 -3.23
C GLY A 300 22.36 24.66 -3.75
N LYS A 301 21.32 24.28 -4.50
CA LYS A 301 20.29 25.18 -5.01
C LYS A 301 19.01 25.07 -4.16
N PRO A 302 18.51 26.18 -3.58
CA PRO A 302 17.21 26.19 -2.92
C PRO A 302 16.11 25.71 -3.85
N GLN A 303 15.24 24.86 -3.34
CA GLN A 303 13.96 24.53 -3.97
C GLN A 303 12.85 25.34 -3.29
N TYR A 304 11.66 25.27 -3.86
CA TYR A 304 10.52 26.04 -3.39
C TYR A 304 9.29 25.13 -3.26
N ILE A 305 8.41 25.50 -2.33
CA ILE A 305 7.11 24.87 -2.11
C ILE A 305 6.04 25.95 -2.02
N SER A 306 4.80 25.54 -2.21
CA SER A 306 3.60 26.36 -2.05
C SER A 306 2.57 25.61 -1.20
N SER A 307 1.70 26.36 -0.51
CA SER A 307 0.57 25.85 0.28
C SER A 307 -0.76 26.33 -0.31
N PRO A 308 -1.10 25.94 -1.56
CA PRO A 308 -2.18 26.58 -2.29
C PRO A 308 -3.57 26.20 -1.79
N ILE A 309 -4.53 27.07 -2.11
CA ILE A 309 -5.96 26.82 -1.99
C ILE A 309 -6.56 26.95 -3.39
N CYS A 310 -7.20 25.88 -3.88
CA CYS A 310 -7.83 25.83 -5.19
C CYS A 310 -9.34 25.69 -5.03
N LEU A 311 -10.09 26.65 -5.59
CA LEU A 311 -11.54 26.61 -5.68
C LEU A 311 -11.95 25.93 -6.98
N LEU A 312 -12.84 24.95 -6.90
CA LEU A 312 -13.37 24.23 -8.05
C LEU A 312 -14.89 24.35 -8.12
N TYR A 313 -15.41 24.27 -9.33
CA TYR A 313 -16.84 24.31 -9.64
C TYR A 313 -17.24 23.06 -10.42
N GLU A 314 -18.30 22.37 -9.99
CA GLU A 314 -18.99 21.34 -10.79
C GLU A 314 -19.84 22.03 -11.87
N HIS A 315 -19.18 22.38 -12.97
CA HIS A 315 -19.82 23.00 -14.11
C HIS A 315 -20.74 21.98 -14.82
N PRO A 316 -21.99 22.35 -15.19
CA PRO A 316 -22.96 21.43 -15.78
C PRO A 316 -22.44 20.75 -17.06
N ASP A 317 -21.70 21.50 -17.88
CA ASP A 317 -21.21 21.00 -19.19
C ASP A 317 -19.75 20.49 -19.18
N GLN A 318 -18.92 20.95 -18.22
CA GLN A 318 -17.47 20.70 -18.24
C GLN A 318 -17.01 19.77 -17.10
N GLY A 319 -17.92 19.40 -16.19
CA GLY A 319 -17.56 18.70 -14.96
C GLY A 319 -16.82 19.61 -13.99
N ILE A 320 -15.92 19.04 -13.19
CA ILE A 320 -15.14 19.80 -12.23
C ILE A 320 -14.08 20.63 -12.95
N ILE A 321 -14.08 21.95 -12.73
CA ILE A 321 -13.09 22.89 -13.26
C ILE A 321 -12.53 23.80 -12.15
N PRO A 322 -11.23 24.14 -12.16
CA PRO A 322 -10.67 25.16 -11.28
C PRO A 322 -11.15 26.56 -11.68
N ILE A 323 -11.57 27.37 -10.69
CA ILE A 323 -12.09 28.73 -10.92
C ILE A 323 -11.32 29.82 -10.17
N ALA A 324 -10.55 29.47 -9.14
CA ALA A 324 -9.64 30.39 -8.46
C ALA A 324 -8.51 29.63 -7.75
N ILE A 325 -7.30 30.18 -7.75
CA ILE A 325 -6.13 29.60 -7.05
C ILE A 325 -5.40 30.70 -6.28
N GLN A 326 -5.14 30.48 -4.99
CA GLN A 326 -4.22 31.29 -4.19
C GLN A 326 -3.02 30.42 -3.80
N LEU A 327 -1.79 30.87 -4.06
CA LEU A 327 -0.57 30.04 -3.90
C LEU A 327 0.04 30.04 -2.48
N ALA A 328 -0.61 30.68 -1.51
CA ALA A 328 -0.24 30.59 -0.12
C ALA A 328 -1.46 30.72 0.79
N GLN A 329 -1.33 30.29 2.04
CA GLN A 329 -2.41 30.38 3.02
C GLN A 329 -2.71 31.80 3.49
N THR A 330 -1.76 32.74 3.40
CA THR A 330 -1.96 34.13 3.84
C THR A 330 -2.22 35.03 2.62
N PRO A 331 -3.40 35.68 2.53
CA PRO A 331 -3.71 36.60 1.44
C PRO A 331 -2.88 37.89 1.59
N GLY A 332 -2.47 38.48 0.46
CA GLY A 332 -1.68 39.71 0.44
C GLY A 332 -1.38 40.18 -0.98
N LEU A 333 -0.72 41.33 -1.13
CA LEU A 333 -0.33 41.87 -2.44
C LEU A 333 0.60 40.92 -3.20
N ASP A 334 1.49 40.23 -2.47
CA ASP A 334 2.43 39.25 -3.04
C ASP A 334 1.81 37.85 -3.20
N THR A 335 0.57 37.64 -2.76
CA THR A 335 -0.16 36.38 -2.90
C THR A 335 -1.44 36.61 -3.71
N PRO A 336 -1.33 36.93 -5.01
CA PRO A 336 -2.50 37.17 -5.83
C PRO A 336 -3.38 35.91 -5.94
N ILE A 337 -4.69 36.13 -6.10
CA ILE A 337 -5.63 35.07 -6.48
C ILE A 337 -5.64 34.99 -8.00
N PHE A 338 -5.13 33.89 -8.55
CA PHE A 338 -5.14 33.57 -9.96
C PHE A 338 -6.51 33.07 -10.41
N LEU A 339 -6.93 33.46 -11.61
CA LEU A 339 -8.22 33.17 -12.21
C LEU A 339 -8.02 32.67 -13.66
N PRO A 340 -8.94 31.85 -14.21
CA PRO A 340 -8.85 31.40 -15.60
C PRO A 340 -8.78 32.52 -16.66
N LYS A 341 -9.25 33.73 -16.30
CA LYS A 341 -9.25 34.92 -17.17
C LYS A 341 -7.95 35.75 -17.11
N ASP A 342 -7.03 35.42 -16.23
CA ASP A 342 -5.72 36.05 -16.14
C ASP A 342 -4.86 35.71 -17.37
N PRO A 343 -3.68 36.35 -17.57
CA PRO A 343 -2.77 35.96 -18.65
C PRO A 343 -2.57 34.43 -18.71
N PRO A 344 -2.67 33.78 -19.88
CA PRO A 344 -2.75 32.32 -19.96
C PRO A 344 -1.59 31.57 -19.28
N LEU A 345 -0.38 32.14 -19.32
CA LEU A 345 0.80 31.55 -18.68
C LEU A 345 0.80 31.72 -17.15
N ALA A 346 0.21 32.80 -16.63
CA ALA A 346 0.04 32.99 -15.18
C ALA A 346 -0.96 31.98 -14.61
N TRP A 347 -2.09 31.77 -15.30
CA TRP A 347 -3.06 30.74 -14.92
C TRP A 347 -2.45 29.34 -15.00
N LEU A 348 -1.71 29.04 -16.07
CA LEU A 348 -1.01 27.77 -16.23
C LEU A 348 -0.01 27.53 -15.09
N LEU A 349 0.84 28.51 -14.77
CA LEU A 349 1.83 28.38 -13.69
C LEU A 349 1.15 28.19 -12.33
N ALA A 350 0.03 28.89 -12.06
CA ALA A 350 -0.72 28.68 -10.83
C ALA A 350 -1.23 27.24 -10.70
N LYS A 351 -1.75 26.64 -11.79
CA LYS A 351 -2.13 25.22 -11.81
C LYS A 351 -0.95 24.29 -11.59
N ILE A 352 0.20 24.55 -12.23
CA ILE A 352 1.45 23.78 -12.02
C ILE A 352 1.85 23.78 -10.55
N TRP A 353 1.77 24.92 -9.86
CA TRP A 353 2.07 24.99 -8.42
C TRP A 353 1.10 24.16 -7.58
N VAL A 354 -0.20 24.14 -7.91
CA VAL A 354 -1.15 23.24 -7.25
C VAL A 354 -0.76 21.78 -7.48
N ARG A 355 -0.37 21.42 -8.70
CA ARG A 355 0.08 20.07 -9.03
C ARG A 355 1.41 19.69 -8.36
N ASN A 356 2.31 20.65 -8.14
CA ASN A 356 3.51 20.43 -7.34
C ASN A 356 3.16 20.08 -5.89
N SER A 357 2.29 20.88 -5.24
CA SER A 357 1.83 20.61 -3.88
C SER A 357 1.07 19.28 -3.79
N GLU A 358 0.30 18.95 -4.83
CA GLU A 358 -0.32 17.62 -4.98
C GLU A 358 0.72 16.51 -4.97
N PHE A 359 1.82 16.62 -5.73
CA PHE A 359 2.88 15.61 -5.72
C PHE A 359 3.43 15.37 -4.31
N GLN A 360 3.67 16.45 -3.55
CA GLN A 360 4.24 16.35 -2.19
C GLN A 360 3.29 15.60 -1.25
N VAL A 361 2.01 15.99 -1.24
CA VAL A 361 0.97 15.39 -0.40
C VAL A 361 0.66 13.96 -0.84
N PHE A 362 0.55 13.74 -2.15
CA PHE A 362 0.33 12.44 -2.75
C PHE A 362 1.38 11.42 -2.27
N GLN A 363 2.67 11.72 -2.51
CA GLN A 363 3.75 10.79 -2.24
C GLN A 363 3.97 10.51 -0.75
N LEU A 364 3.97 11.57 0.07
CA LEU A 364 4.32 11.44 1.49
C LEU A 364 3.11 11.09 2.37
N LEU A 365 1.94 11.63 2.05
CA LEU A 365 0.76 11.50 2.90
C LEU A 365 -0.18 10.41 2.38
N SER A 366 -0.74 10.56 1.18
CA SER A 366 -1.71 9.61 0.64
C SER A 366 -1.10 8.23 0.39
N HIS A 367 0.13 8.19 -0.12
CA HIS A 367 0.86 6.96 -0.40
C HIS A 367 1.62 6.49 0.84
N LEU A 368 2.77 7.07 1.18
CA LEU A 368 3.63 6.54 2.25
C LEU A 368 2.93 6.45 3.63
N LEU A 369 2.44 7.55 4.19
CA LEU A 369 1.91 7.55 5.56
C LEU A 369 0.61 6.76 5.68
N ARG A 370 -0.34 6.98 4.77
CA ARG A 370 -1.71 6.47 4.88
C ARG A 370 -1.90 5.06 4.32
N THR A 371 -0.93 4.50 3.60
CA THR A 371 -0.92 3.08 3.23
C THR A 371 0.24 2.33 3.89
N HIS A 372 1.48 2.57 3.46
CA HIS A 372 2.66 1.81 3.91
C HIS A 372 2.83 1.81 5.43
N LEU A 373 2.93 2.99 6.04
CA LEU A 373 3.21 3.09 7.48
C LEU A 373 2.00 2.65 8.33
N PHE A 374 0.78 2.89 7.84
CA PHE A 374 -0.43 2.39 8.48
C PHE A 374 -0.48 0.85 8.51
N VAL A 375 -0.25 0.19 7.37
CA VAL A 375 -0.32 -1.28 7.26
C VAL A 375 0.85 -1.96 7.98
N GLU A 376 2.03 -1.34 8.00
CA GLU A 376 3.19 -1.87 8.73
C GLU A 376 2.94 -2.04 10.23
N VAL A 377 2.18 -1.14 10.85
CA VAL A 377 1.76 -1.29 12.26
C VAL A 377 1.03 -2.63 12.46
N PHE A 378 0.10 -2.95 11.56
CA PHE A 378 -0.61 -4.24 11.61
C PHE A 378 0.30 -5.42 11.27
N CYS A 379 1.31 -5.25 10.41
CA CYS A 379 2.30 -6.29 10.14
C CYS A 379 3.05 -6.70 11.41
N VAL A 380 3.63 -5.72 12.11
CA VAL A 380 4.42 -5.95 13.32
C VAL A 380 3.55 -6.54 14.44
N ALA A 381 2.39 -5.94 14.71
CA ALA A 381 1.47 -6.46 15.75
C ALA A 381 0.96 -7.88 15.44
N THR A 382 0.60 -8.16 14.18
CA THR A 382 0.11 -9.49 13.77
C THR A 382 1.18 -10.55 13.95
N LYS A 383 2.44 -10.26 13.56
CA LYS A 383 3.55 -11.18 13.77
C LYS A 383 3.85 -11.36 15.26
N ARG A 384 3.67 -10.34 16.11
CA ARG A 384 3.99 -10.40 17.55
C ARG A 384 2.94 -11.05 18.43
N GLN A 385 1.66 -10.88 18.11
CA GLN A 385 0.57 -11.18 19.06
C GLN A 385 -0.35 -12.31 18.61
N LEU A 386 -0.32 -12.68 17.32
CA LEU A 386 -1.20 -13.72 16.78
C LEU A 386 -0.37 -14.92 16.29
N PRO A 387 -0.56 -16.13 16.85
CA PRO A 387 0.14 -17.33 16.39
C PRO A 387 -0.38 -17.77 15.01
N ALA A 388 0.40 -18.56 14.26
CA ALA A 388 0.07 -18.95 12.88
C ALA A 388 -1.31 -19.64 12.74
N VAL A 389 -1.74 -20.33 13.79
CA VAL A 389 -3.03 -21.04 13.83
C VAL A 389 -4.24 -20.13 14.05
N HIS A 390 -4.03 -18.89 14.50
CA HIS A 390 -5.13 -17.98 14.84
C HIS A 390 -5.90 -17.55 13.57
N PRO A 391 -7.25 -17.54 13.57
CA PRO A 391 -8.03 -17.20 12.38
C PRO A 391 -7.70 -15.79 11.84
N ILE A 392 -7.44 -14.82 12.72
CA ILE A 392 -7.07 -13.46 12.29
C ILE A 392 -5.66 -13.41 11.69
N TYR A 393 -4.71 -14.24 12.16
CA TYR A 393 -3.40 -14.35 11.51
C TYR A 393 -3.55 -14.88 10.09
N LYS A 394 -4.27 -16.00 9.93
CA LYS A 394 -4.49 -16.65 8.63
C LYS A 394 -5.20 -15.71 7.65
N LEU A 395 -6.17 -14.92 8.12
CA LEU A 395 -6.87 -13.93 7.31
C LEU A 395 -5.94 -12.80 6.84
N LEU A 396 -5.09 -12.26 7.73
CA LEU A 396 -4.26 -11.11 7.40
C LEU A 396 -2.94 -11.47 6.71
N ALA A 397 -2.40 -12.67 6.91
CA ALA A 397 -1.11 -13.10 6.36
C ALA A 397 -0.92 -12.77 4.87
N PRO A 398 -1.84 -13.12 3.94
CA PRO A 398 -1.69 -12.79 2.52
C PRO A 398 -1.72 -11.27 2.25
N HIS A 399 -2.35 -10.49 3.13
CA HIS A 399 -2.52 -9.05 3.00
C HIS A 399 -1.39 -8.22 3.61
N LEU A 400 -0.42 -8.88 4.25
CA LEU A 400 0.74 -8.27 4.90
C LEU A 400 2.07 -8.74 4.27
N ARG A 401 2.00 -9.59 3.23
CA ARG A 401 3.18 -10.11 2.51
C ARG A 401 4.04 -8.94 2.04
N TYR A 402 5.34 -9.01 2.32
CA TYR A 402 6.37 -8.09 1.83
C TYR A 402 6.32 -6.64 2.30
N THR A 403 5.28 -6.21 3.00
CA THR A 403 5.14 -4.82 3.48
C THR A 403 6.29 -4.41 4.40
N LEU A 404 6.80 -5.30 5.25
CA LEU A 404 7.96 -5.00 6.11
C LEU A 404 9.23 -4.76 5.30
N GLU A 405 9.52 -5.59 4.29
CA GLU A 405 10.72 -5.40 3.46
C GLU A 405 10.64 -4.11 2.66
N ILE A 406 9.53 -3.87 1.96
CA ILE A 406 9.43 -2.67 1.11
C ILE A 406 9.49 -1.38 1.95
N ASN A 407 8.92 -1.38 3.15
CA ASN A 407 9.02 -0.21 4.04
C ASN A 407 10.44 -0.01 4.58
N CYS A 408 11.19 -1.08 4.86
CA CYS A 408 12.61 -0.98 5.19
C CYS A 408 13.42 -0.40 4.02
N ARG A 409 13.18 -0.85 2.79
CA ARG A 409 13.80 -0.28 1.58
C ARG A 409 13.39 1.18 1.35
N GLY A 410 12.12 1.52 1.57
CA GLY A 410 11.61 2.88 1.49
C GLY A 410 12.34 3.80 2.48
N ARG A 411 12.49 3.36 3.74
CA ARG A 411 13.25 4.10 4.77
C ARG A 411 14.72 4.26 4.41
N SER A 412 15.40 3.24 3.90
CA SER A 412 16.84 3.30 3.63
C SER A 412 17.19 3.98 2.31
N GLN A 413 16.36 3.84 1.26
CA GLN A 413 16.67 4.27 -0.10
C GLN A 413 15.87 5.50 -0.58
N LEU A 414 14.62 5.68 -0.11
CA LEU A 414 13.75 6.78 -0.57
C LEU A 414 13.81 7.97 0.38
N VAL A 415 13.47 7.75 1.65
CA VAL A 415 13.22 8.83 2.63
C VAL A 415 14.35 9.03 3.65
N SER A 416 15.48 8.34 3.46
CA SER A 416 16.69 8.54 4.27
C SER A 416 17.35 9.90 3.99
N PRO A 417 18.29 10.35 4.86
CA PRO A 417 19.05 11.58 4.64
C PRO A 417 19.82 11.63 3.31
N ASP A 418 20.19 10.49 2.73
CA ASP A 418 20.87 10.38 1.44
C ASP A 418 19.98 9.79 0.34
N GLY A 419 18.70 9.59 0.63
CA GLY A 419 17.74 8.93 -0.23
C GLY A 419 17.27 9.79 -1.40
N ILE A 420 16.47 9.18 -2.26
CA ILE A 420 15.89 9.82 -3.45
C ILE A 420 15.17 11.13 -3.13
N PHE A 421 14.34 11.18 -2.08
CA PHE A 421 13.53 12.37 -1.79
C PHE A 421 14.43 13.56 -1.50
N LYS A 422 15.51 13.36 -0.74
CA LYS A 422 16.52 14.41 -0.50
C LYS A 422 17.16 14.89 -1.80
N ARG A 423 17.34 14.02 -2.79
CA ARG A 423 18.04 14.34 -4.04
C ARG A 423 17.20 15.10 -5.05
N VAL A 424 15.87 14.90 -5.09
CA VAL A 424 15.04 15.46 -6.18
C VAL A 424 13.71 16.09 -5.77
N VAL A 425 13.17 15.84 -4.58
CA VAL A 425 11.82 16.29 -4.21
C VAL A 425 11.86 17.60 -3.42
N SER A 426 10.92 18.52 -3.67
CA SER A 426 10.83 19.84 -3.01
C SER A 426 10.75 19.75 -1.49
N THR A 427 10.10 18.71 -0.94
CA THR A 427 9.98 18.45 0.50
C THR A 427 11.03 17.48 1.04
N GLY A 428 12.04 17.09 0.26
CA GLY A 428 13.12 16.23 0.73
C GLY A 428 13.91 16.82 1.91
N GLY A 429 14.63 15.96 2.65
CA GLY A 429 15.30 16.36 3.89
C GLY A 429 14.30 16.55 5.03
N ASP A 430 14.50 17.58 5.87
CA ASP A 430 13.68 17.81 7.08
C ASP A 430 12.19 18.03 6.77
N GLY A 431 11.88 18.62 5.59
CA GLY A 431 10.51 18.88 5.16
C GLY A 431 9.64 17.63 5.11
N LEU A 432 10.24 16.48 4.80
CA LEU A 432 9.56 15.19 4.63
C LEU A 432 8.95 14.72 5.95
N LEU A 433 9.77 14.73 7.00
CA LEU A 433 9.34 14.31 8.33
C LEU A 433 8.36 15.34 8.91
N ILE A 434 8.62 16.63 8.75
CA ILE A 434 7.73 17.69 9.26
C ILE A 434 6.34 17.60 8.61
N LEU A 435 6.27 17.38 7.29
CA LEU A 435 4.99 17.22 6.58
C LEU A 435 4.24 15.97 7.06
N SER A 436 4.94 14.83 7.17
CA SER A 436 4.36 13.57 7.65
C SER A 436 3.82 13.71 9.09
N GLN A 437 4.57 14.36 9.97
CA GLN A 437 4.19 14.62 11.36
C GLN A 437 2.96 15.54 11.48
N LYS A 438 2.79 16.50 10.56
CA LYS A 438 1.61 17.35 10.52
C LYS A 438 0.36 16.57 10.17
N GLU A 439 0.41 15.76 9.11
CA GLU A 439 -0.72 14.90 8.72
C GLU A 439 -1.02 13.87 9.81
N TYR A 440 0.01 13.28 10.41
CA TYR A 440 -0.18 12.27 11.45
C TYR A 440 -1.00 12.79 12.65
N LYS A 441 -0.84 14.07 13.01
CA LYS A 441 -1.67 14.71 14.06
C LYS A 441 -3.13 14.91 13.66
N LEU A 442 -3.43 14.93 12.36
CA LEU A 442 -4.77 15.12 11.79
C LEU A 442 -5.43 13.80 11.39
N LEU A 443 -4.63 12.74 11.20
CA LEU A 443 -5.09 11.42 10.79
C LEU A 443 -6.12 10.87 11.79
N THR A 444 -7.24 10.37 11.23
CA THR A 444 -8.27 9.68 12.01
C THR A 444 -8.54 8.31 11.40
N TYR A 445 -8.84 7.33 12.24
CA TYR A 445 -9.23 5.99 11.83
C TYR A 445 -10.46 6.04 10.90
N LYS A 446 -11.43 6.92 11.19
CA LYS A 446 -12.61 7.11 10.32
C LYS A 446 -12.23 7.56 8.92
N SER A 447 -11.18 8.37 8.77
CA SER A 447 -10.72 8.78 7.44
C SER A 447 -10.09 7.64 6.65
N LEU A 448 -9.75 6.49 7.24
CA LEU A 448 -9.26 5.30 6.52
C LEU A 448 -10.39 4.36 6.07
N ASN A 449 -11.61 4.59 6.54
CA ASN A 449 -12.79 3.91 6.05
C ASN A 449 -13.37 4.68 4.85
N PRO A 450 -13.39 4.12 3.63
CA PRO A 450 -13.80 4.84 2.43
C PRO A 450 -15.24 5.37 2.51
N LYS A 451 -16.19 4.60 3.06
CA LYS A 451 -17.59 5.05 3.24
C LYS A 451 -17.68 6.31 4.10
N LEU A 452 -16.89 6.36 5.19
CA LEU A 452 -16.87 7.52 6.07
C LEU A 452 -16.07 8.69 5.46
N ASP A 453 -14.95 8.42 4.80
CA ASP A 453 -14.11 9.45 4.18
C ASP A 453 -14.84 10.28 3.13
N PHE A 454 -15.52 9.63 2.17
CA PHE A 454 -16.30 10.34 1.15
C PHE A 454 -17.45 11.15 1.75
N HIS A 455 -18.07 10.64 2.82
CA HIS A 455 -19.11 11.37 3.55
C HIS A 455 -18.55 12.61 4.26
N LEU A 456 -17.42 12.47 4.96
CA LEU A 456 -16.75 13.57 5.67
C LEU A 456 -16.30 14.67 4.72
N ARG A 457 -15.79 14.31 3.54
CA ARG A 457 -15.43 15.28 2.48
C ARG A 457 -16.64 15.83 1.73
N GLY A 458 -17.82 15.24 1.89
CA GLY A 458 -19.04 15.67 1.22
C GLY A 458 -19.05 15.40 -0.28
N THR A 459 -18.41 14.32 -0.72
CA THR A 459 -18.19 13.98 -2.15
C THR A 459 -18.96 12.73 -2.59
N THR A 460 -19.92 12.26 -1.78
CA THR A 460 -20.73 11.05 -2.05
C THR A 460 -21.64 11.15 -3.27
N SER A 461 -22.01 12.36 -3.71
CA SER A 461 -22.97 12.58 -4.79
C SER A 461 -22.34 13.08 -6.10
N MET A 462 -21.02 13.29 -6.13
CA MET A 462 -20.31 13.78 -7.33
C MET A 462 -20.44 12.80 -8.49
N LYS A 463 -20.59 13.32 -9.71
CA LYS A 463 -20.62 12.50 -10.92
C LYS A 463 -19.20 12.18 -11.41
N ASN A 464 -19.07 11.11 -12.18
CA ASN A 464 -17.81 10.72 -12.86
C ASN A 464 -16.60 10.62 -11.90
N TYR A 465 -16.85 10.21 -10.66
CA TYR A 465 -15.83 10.01 -9.63
C TYR A 465 -15.53 8.51 -9.53
N PHE A 466 -14.88 7.96 -10.56
CA PHE A 466 -14.64 6.52 -10.72
C PHE A 466 -13.88 5.93 -9.54
N TYR A 467 -12.87 6.64 -9.02
CA TYR A 467 -12.15 6.24 -7.81
C TYR A 467 -13.12 5.94 -6.65
N ARG A 468 -14.08 6.84 -6.38
CA ARG A 468 -15.07 6.63 -5.33
C ARG A 468 -15.91 5.39 -5.60
N ASP A 469 -16.48 5.32 -6.79
CA ASP A 469 -17.46 4.28 -7.12
C ASP A 469 -16.81 2.89 -7.03
N HIS A 470 -15.60 2.74 -7.57
CA HIS A 470 -14.84 1.49 -7.51
C HIS A 470 -14.36 1.17 -6.09
N CYS A 471 -13.88 2.15 -5.33
CA CYS A 471 -13.53 1.95 -3.92
C CYS A 471 -14.72 1.45 -3.09
N LEU A 472 -15.93 1.97 -3.33
CA LEU A 472 -17.12 1.55 -2.58
C LEU A 472 -17.55 0.13 -2.93
N LEU A 473 -17.46 -0.27 -4.21
CA LEU A 473 -17.70 -1.66 -4.63
C LEU A 473 -16.72 -2.63 -3.96
N LEU A 474 -15.42 -2.32 -4.03
CA LEU A 474 -14.36 -3.14 -3.43
C LEU A 474 -14.46 -3.19 -1.91
N TRP A 475 -14.79 -2.07 -1.27
CA TRP A 475 -15.03 -2.01 0.17
C TRP A 475 -16.15 -2.97 0.58
N ASP A 476 -17.26 -2.98 -0.15
CA ASP A 476 -18.41 -3.83 0.19
C ASP A 476 -18.12 -5.32 0.01
N ALA A 477 -17.37 -5.69 -1.04
CA ALA A 477 -16.89 -7.05 -1.23
C ALA A 477 -15.91 -7.48 -0.12
N ILE A 478 -14.90 -6.65 0.19
CA ILE A 478 -13.94 -6.92 1.27
C ILE A 478 -14.64 -7.03 2.62
N HIS A 479 -15.56 -6.12 2.91
CA HIS A 479 -16.32 -6.13 4.16
C HIS A 479 -17.20 -7.38 4.29
N SER A 480 -17.84 -7.81 3.20
CA SER A 480 -18.65 -9.03 3.17
C SER A 480 -17.79 -10.29 3.32
N PHE A 481 -16.63 -10.34 2.67
CA PHE A 481 -15.63 -11.39 2.84
C PHE A 481 -15.17 -11.51 4.30
N VAL A 482 -14.70 -10.40 4.88
CA VAL A 482 -14.24 -10.36 6.27
C VAL A 482 -15.36 -10.76 7.21
N LYS A 483 -16.57 -10.24 7.03
CA LYS A 483 -17.75 -10.63 7.82
C LYS A 483 -18.01 -12.13 7.74
N GLY A 484 -17.98 -12.71 6.55
CA GLY A 484 -18.13 -14.16 6.36
C GLY A 484 -17.09 -14.95 7.16
N MET A 485 -15.82 -14.54 7.08
CA MET A 485 -14.72 -15.18 7.82
C MET A 485 -14.88 -15.03 9.34
N ILE A 486 -15.17 -13.82 9.84
CA ILE A 486 -15.33 -13.58 11.28
C ILE A 486 -16.49 -14.38 11.87
N LEU A 487 -17.62 -14.48 11.17
CA LEU A 487 -18.77 -15.24 11.65
C LEU A 487 -18.53 -16.76 11.74
N LEU A 488 -17.52 -17.30 11.05
CA LEU A 488 -17.12 -18.71 11.21
C LEU A 488 -16.43 -18.99 12.54
N TYR A 489 -15.67 -18.03 13.07
CA TYR A 489 -14.79 -18.21 14.23
C TYR A 489 -15.24 -17.46 15.50
N TYR A 490 -16.06 -16.42 15.33
CA TYR A 490 -16.64 -15.60 16.40
C TYR A 490 -18.17 -15.55 16.23
N PRO A 491 -18.90 -16.57 16.71
CA PRO A 491 -20.35 -16.59 16.60
C PRO A 491 -21.03 -15.50 17.43
N LEU A 492 -20.41 -15.00 18.50
CA LEU A 492 -20.94 -13.97 19.39
C LEU A 492 -19.93 -12.86 19.69
N ASP A 493 -20.42 -11.68 20.07
CA ASP A 493 -19.57 -10.54 20.43
C ASP A 493 -18.67 -10.82 21.63
N ARG A 494 -19.17 -11.60 22.61
CA ARG A 494 -18.36 -12.03 23.76
C ARG A 494 -17.12 -12.81 23.34
N ASP A 495 -17.18 -13.57 22.25
CA ASP A 495 -16.04 -14.37 21.79
C ASP A 495 -14.91 -13.47 21.28
N VAL A 496 -15.23 -12.27 20.80
CA VAL A 496 -14.25 -11.23 20.44
C VAL A 496 -13.69 -10.58 21.70
N ALA A 497 -14.56 -10.22 22.65
CA ALA A 497 -14.17 -9.54 23.88
C ALA A 497 -13.29 -10.40 24.81
N GLU A 498 -13.50 -11.72 24.80
CA GLU A 498 -12.80 -12.68 25.66
C GLU A 498 -11.53 -13.25 25.02
N ASP A 499 -11.28 -13.01 23.73
CA ASP A 499 -10.08 -13.47 23.03
C ASP A 499 -8.86 -12.65 23.44
N SER A 500 -8.08 -13.15 24.39
CA SER A 500 -6.93 -12.44 24.96
C SER A 500 -5.82 -12.16 23.94
N GLU A 501 -5.62 -13.02 22.95
CA GLU A 501 -4.59 -12.79 21.92
C GLU A 501 -5.02 -11.65 20.99
N LEU A 502 -6.31 -11.63 20.62
CA LEU A 502 -6.88 -10.53 19.86
C LEU A 502 -6.85 -9.21 20.65
N GLN A 503 -7.14 -9.23 21.96
CA GLN A 503 -7.07 -8.03 22.80
C GLN A 503 -5.62 -7.52 22.94
N LEU A 504 -4.63 -8.41 23.05
CA LEU A 504 -3.22 -8.03 23.06
C LEU A 504 -2.78 -7.47 21.70
N TRP A 505 -3.25 -8.06 20.61
CA TRP A 505 -2.98 -7.58 19.25
C TRP A 505 -3.47 -6.15 19.03
N ILE A 506 -4.74 -5.84 19.33
CA ILE A 506 -5.27 -4.48 19.14
C ILE A 506 -4.61 -3.48 20.12
N LYS A 507 -4.25 -3.93 21.32
CA LYS A 507 -3.49 -3.12 22.26
C LYS A 507 -2.09 -2.78 21.71
N ASP A 508 -1.38 -3.74 21.12
CA ASP A 508 -0.06 -3.53 20.51
C ASP A 508 -0.16 -2.58 19.30
N VAL A 509 -1.21 -2.70 18.47
CA VAL A 509 -1.49 -1.76 17.37
C VAL A 509 -1.64 -0.32 17.86
N VAL A 510 -2.47 -0.10 18.88
CA VAL A 510 -2.84 1.26 19.31
C VAL A 510 -1.83 1.86 20.27
N ASP A 511 -1.39 1.10 21.27
CA ASP A 511 -0.55 1.63 22.35
C ASP A 511 0.94 1.65 21.96
N GLU A 512 1.39 0.77 21.04
CA GLU A 512 2.79 0.71 20.60
C GLU A 512 3.00 1.18 19.16
N GLY A 513 2.15 0.75 18.23
CA GLY A 513 2.26 1.14 16.82
C GLY A 513 1.88 2.60 16.57
N PHE A 514 0.64 2.95 16.89
CA PHE A 514 0.09 4.30 16.74
C PHE A 514 0.30 5.17 18.00
N VAL A 515 1.57 5.45 18.32
CA VAL A 515 1.92 6.39 19.41
C VAL A 515 1.80 7.85 18.98
N ASP A 516 1.70 8.76 19.94
CA ASP A 516 1.71 10.23 19.73
C ASP A 516 0.62 10.78 18.77
N ILE A 517 -0.50 10.06 18.61
CA ILE A 517 -1.62 10.44 17.73
C ILE A 517 -2.93 10.68 18.52
N PRO A 518 -3.16 11.89 19.05
CA PRO A 518 -4.24 12.14 20.00
C PRO A 518 -5.66 12.01 19.43
N LYS A 519 -5.82 12.09 18.10
CA LYS A 519 -7.13 12.13 17.42
C LYS A 519 -7.43 10.90 16.58
N PHE A 520 -6.64 9.82 16.70
CA PHE A 520 -6.81 8.68 15.81
C PHE A 520 -8.18 8.03 15.93
N GLY A 521 -8.67 7.82 17.16
CA GLY A 521 -10.02 7.32 17.39
C GLY A 521 -10.22 5.82 17.13
N LEU A 522 -9.13 5.06 16.96
CA LEU A 522 -9.17 3.59 17.06
C LEU A 522 -9.07 3.18 18.53
N SER A 523 -9.94 2.27 18.98
CA SER A 523 -9.90 1.76 20.35
C SER A 523 -8.83 0.69 20.50
N ASN A 524 -8.14 0.65 21.65
CA ASN A 524 -7.21 -0.42 22.02
C ASN A 524 -7.90 -1.66 22.63
N LYS A 525 -9.23 -1.77 22.49
CA LYS A 525 -10.04 -2.91 22.90
C LYS A 525 -11.12 -3.16 21.85
N LEU A 526 -11.41 -4.44 21.59
CA LEU A 526 -12.48 -4.86 20.69
C LEU A 526 -13.55 -5.59 21.50
N LYS A 527 -14.81 -5.17 21.36
CA LYS A 527 -15.94 -5.70 22.14
C LYS A 527 -16.95 -6.43 21.28
N THR A 528 -17.04 -6.08 20.00
CA THR A 528 -18.07 -6.60 19.10
C THR A 528 -17.46 -7.16 17.83
N ARG A 529 -18.19 -8.07 17.18
CA ARG A 529 -17.81 -8.58 15.85
C ARG A 529 -17.78 -7.45 14.82
N GLU A 530 -18.69 -6.48 14.91
CA GLU A 530 -18.74 -5.37 13.96
C GLU A 530 -17.49 -4.47 14.04
N GLU A 531 -16.97 -4.21 15.24
CA GLU A 531 -15.71 -3.49 15.42
C GLU A 531 -14.54 -4.25 14.79
N LEU A 532 -14.46 -5.57 15.01
CA LEU A 532 -13.42 -6.43 14.43
C LEU A 532 -13.53 -6.50 12.89
N ILE A 533 -14.74 -6.71 12.38
CA ILE A 533 -15.02 -6.78 10.94
C ILE A 533 -14.62 -5.46 10.27
N THR A 534 -15.05 -4.33 10.84
CA THR A 534 -14.71 -3.00 10.30
C THR A 534 -13.21 -2.79 10.29
N LEU A 535 -12.51 -3.10 11.39
CA LEU A 535 -11.06 -2.95 11.50
C LEU A 535 -10.30 -3.76 10.46
N LEU A 536 -10.60 -5.05 10.36
CA LEU A 536 -9.93 -5.92 9.39
C LEU A 536 -10.26 -5.52 7.95
N SER A 537 -11.47 -5.04 7.69
CA SER A 537 -11.84 -4.49 6.38
C SER A 537 -11.03 -3.24 6.04
N VAL A 538 -10.80 -2.33 7.01
CA VAL A 538 -9.92 -1.16 6.81
C VAL A 538 -8.49 -1.61 6.51
N VAL A 539 -7.95 -2.57 7.24
CA VAL A 539 -6.58 -3.06 7.03
C VAL A 539 -6.44 -3.67 5.63
N ILE A 540 -7.33 -4.61 5.27
CA ILE A 540 -7.30 -5.28 3.96
C ILE A 540 -7.55 -4.30 2.82
N PHE A 541 -8.54 -3.41 2.94
CA PHE A 541 -8.79 -2.38 1.93
C PHE A 541 -7.58 -1.46 1.75
N THR A 542 -6.91 -1.09 2.85
CA THR A 542 -5.76 -0.18 2.79
C THR A 542 -4.53 -0.84 2.15
N SER A 543 -4.27 -2.11 2.48
CA SER A 543 -3.14 -2.87 1.92
C SER A 543 -3.35 -3.30 0.46
N THR A 544 -4.60 -3.23 -0.04
CA THR A 544 -4.99 -3.67 -1.38
C THR A 544 -5.43 -2.46 -2.23
N ALA A 545 -6.74 -2.19 -2.28
CA ALA A 545 -7.38 -1.22 -3.16
C ALA A 545 -6.86 0.21 -2.96
N GLN A 546 -6.72 0.66 -1.71
CA GLN A 546 -6.24 2.03 -1.45
C GLN A 546 -4.81 2.21 -1.96
N HIS A 547 -3.92 1.26 -1.65
CA HIS A 547 -2.54 1.27 -2.14
C HIS A 547 -2.51 1.26 -3.67
N ALA A 548 -3.22 0.33 -4.32
CA ALA A 548 -3.30 0.23 -5.77
C ALA A 548 -3.77 1.54 -6.43
N ALA A 549 -4.82 2.18 -5.89
CA ALA A 549 -5.33 3.45 -6.41
C ALA A 549 -4.32 4.60 -6.32
N THR A 550 -3.44 4.58 -5.33
CA THR A 550 -2.39 5.60 -5.14
C THR A 550 -1.02 5.18 -5.68
N ASN A 551 -0.84 3.96 -6.16
CA ASN A 551 0.46 3.45 -6.60
C ASN A 551 0.50 3.16 -8.11
N ASN A 552 -0.46 2.41 -8.63
CA ASN A 552 -0.40 1.84 -9.98
C ASN A 552 -0.37 2.90 -11.08
N GLY A 553 -0.98 4.07 -10.84
CA GLY A 553 -1.01 5.20 -11.77
C GLY A 553 0.15 6.19 -11.64
N GLN A 554 1.16 5.92 -10.81
CA GLN A 554 2.24 6.88 -10.56
C GLN A 554 2.92 7.34 -11.85
N PHE A 555 3.37 6.40 -12.68
CA PHE A 555 3.99 6.74 -13.96
C PHE A 555 3.00 7.43 -14.90
N ASP A 556 1.77 6.94 -14.95
CA ASP A 556 0.73 7.43 -15.85
C ASP A 556 0.46 8.94 -15.67
N TRP A 557 0.34 9.40 -14.42
CA TRP A 557 0.02 10.81 -14.10
C TRP A 557 1.24 11.70 -13.90
N CYS A 558 2.39 11.13 -13.51
CA CYS A 558 3.59 11.89 -13.15
C CYS A 558 4.68 11.87 -14.22
N ALA A 559 4.61 10.99 -15.23
CA ALA A 559 5.63 10.95 -16.27
C ALA A 559 5.70 12.28 -17.03
N TRP A 560 4.55 12.92 -17.29
CA TRP A 560 4.53 14.28 -17.86
C TRP A 560 4.77 15.28 -16.74
N VAL A 561 6.05 15.53 -16.44
CA VAL A 561 6.49 16.33 -15.29
C VAL A 561 5.81 17.71 -15.18
N PRO A 562 5.52 18.47 -16.26
CA PRO A 562 4.75 19.72 -16.11
C PRO A 562 3.36 19.54 -15.50
N ASN A 563 2.75 18.36 -15.61
CA ASN A 563 1.47 18.04 -14.99
C ASN A 563 1.58 17.69 -13.50
N THR A 564 2.72 17.18 -13.01
CA THR A 564 2.86 16.78 -11.60
C THR A 564 4.30 16.92 -11.09
N PRO A 565 4.93 18.11 -11.14
CA PRO A 565 6.37 18.23 -10.94
C PRO A 565 6.78 17.95 -9.49
N CYS A 566 7.81 17.13 -9.29
CA CYS A 566 8.28 16.78 -7.95
C CYS A 566 9.01 17.91 -7.20
N THR A 567 9.51 18.92 -7.93
CA THR A 567 10.22 20.07 -7.36
C THR A 567 10.03 21.35 -8.17
N MET A 568 10.25 22.50 -7.54
CA MET A 568 10.20 23.83 -8.15
C MET A 568 11.48 24.61 -7.82
N ARG A 569 12.12 25.20 -8.83
CA ARG A 569 13.44 25.87 -8.73
C ARG A 569 13.39 27.38 -8.54
N HIS A 570 12.21 27.98 -8.65
CA HIS A 570 11.94 29.40 -8.41
C HIS A 570 10.70 29.56 -7.52
N PRO A 571 10.54 30.71 -6.81
CA PRO A 571 9.38 30.94 -5.96
C PRO A 571 8.08 31.11 -6.76
N PRO A 572 6.91 30.97 -6.11
CA PRO A 572 5.62 31.31 -6.73
C PRO A 572 5.59 32.75 -7.27
N PRO A 573 4.90 33.00 -8.40
CA PRO A 573 4.81 34.33 -8.98
C PRO A 573 3.99 35.28 -8.09
N THR A 574 4.48 36.49 -7.89
CA THR A 574 3.79 37.58 -7.16
C THR A 574 3.12 38.58 -8.10
N ASP A 575 3.55 38.63 -9.37
CA ASP A 575 3.00 39.46 -10.43
C ASP A 575 2.47 38.56 -11.57
N LYS A 576 1.20 38.72 -11.91
CA LYS A 576 0.53 37.93 -12.94
C LYS A 576 0.98 38.31 -14.35
N ASP A 577 1.30 39.58 -14.58
CA ASP A 577 1.61 40.09 -15.92
C ASP A 577 3.07 39.80 -16.32
N ALA A 578 3.91 39.46 -15.35
CA ALA A 578 5.33 39.15 -15.55
C ALA A 578 5.62 37.68 -15.94
N VAL A 579 4.61 36.78 -15.92
CA VAL A 579 4.84 35.35 -16.16
C VAL A 579 5.10 35.06 -17.64
N THR A 580 6.29 34.58 -17.96
CA THR A 580 6.70 34.15 -19.31
C THR A 580 6.89 32.64 -19.40
N MET A 581 6.96 32.10 -20.62
CA MET A 581 7.26 30.67 -20.81
C MET A 581 8.67 30.34 -20.30
N GLU A 582 9.65 31.21 -20.53
CA GLU A 582 11.01 31.07 -19.98
C GLU A 582 10.99 30.92 -18.46
N MET A 583 10.23 31.75 -17.75
CA MET A 583 10.05 31.65 -16.30
C MET A 583 9.45 30.30 -15.89
N ILE A 584 8.44 29.79 -16.60
CA ILE A 584 7.86 28.46 -16.32
C ILE A 584 8.92 27.37 -16.49
N MET A 585 9.65 27.39 -17.61
CA MET A 585 10.68 26.38 -17.92
C MET A 585 11.85 26.39 -16.92
N ASP A 586 12.21 27.57 -16.42
CA ASP A 586 13.21 27.71 -15.37
C ASP A 586 12.68 27.28 -14.00
N THR A 587 11.39 27.48 -13.72
CA THR A 587 10.75 27.05 -12.47
C THR A 587 10.61 25.54 -12.38
N LEU A 588 10.24 24.86 -13.47
CA LEU A 588 10.07 23.40 -13.54
C LEU A 588 11.38 22.63 -13.25
N PRO A 589 11.32 21.33 -12.89
CA PRO A 589 12.51 20.51 -12.67
C PRO A 589 13.53 20.56 -13.83
N ASP A 590 14.82 20.50 -13.49
CA ASP A 590 15.87 20.37 -14.50
C ASP A 590 15.85 18.98 -15.17
N VAL A 591 16.64 18.79 -16.23
CA VAL A 591 16.67 17.53 -16.99
C VAL A 591 16.97 16.32 -16.10
N SER A 592 17.87 16.47 -15.12
CA SER A 592 18.26 15.36 -14.25
C SER A 592 17.20 15.04 -13.19
N GLN A 593 16.55 16.06 -12.64
CA GLN A 593 15.43 15.90 -11.72
C GLN A 593 14.23 15.25 -12.44
N THR A 594 13.94 15.71 -13.67
CA THR A 594 12.90 15.13 -14.55
C THR A 594 13.15 13.64 -14.80
N CYS A 595 14.36 13.26 -15.21
CA CYS A 595 14.69 11.85 -15.47
C CYS A 595 14.53 10.98 -14.22
N LEU A 596 14.93 11.50 -13.05
CA LEU A 596 14.84 10.73 -11.81
C LEU A 596 13.39 10.56 -11.35
N GLU A 597 12.57 11.61 -11.43
CA GLU A 597 11.12 11.55 -11.15
C GLU A 597 10.42 10.50 -12.02
N MET A 598 10.66 10.54 -13.33
CA MET A 598 10.09 9.57 -14.28
C MET A 598 10.57 8.14 -13.98
N ALA A 599 11.85 7.94 -13.68
CA ALA A 599 12.40 6.62 -13.38
C ALA A 599 11.76 5.99 -12.15
N ILE A 600 11.52 6.79 -11.12
CA ILE A 600 11.02 6.30 -9.83
C ILE A 600 9.52 6.06 -9.89
N THR A 601 8.76 6.98 -10.48
CA THR A 601 7.31 6.80 -10.67
C THR A 601 7.02 5.61 -11.58
N TRP A 602 7.89 5.31 -12.56
CA TRP A 602 7.85 4.06 -13.32
C TRP A 602 8.16 2.84 -12.46
N HIS A 603 9.26 2.88 -11.70
CA HIS A 603 9.69 1.76 -10.89
C HIS A 603 8.66 1.36 -9.83
N LEU A 604 8.02 2.34 -9.19
CA LEU A 604 7.00 2.12 -8.17
C LEU A 604 5.63 1.73 -8.76
N GLY A 605 5.25 2.33 -9.89
CA GLY A 605 3.94 2.10 -10.52
C GLY A 605 3.83 0.86 -11.41
N ARG A 606 4.94 0.15 -11.65
CA ARG A 606 4.93 -1.01 -12.58
C ARG A 606 4.34 -2.27 -11.94
N PRO A 607 3.75 -3.16 -12.76
CA PRO A 607 3.39 -4.51 -12.32
C PRO A 607 4.61 -5.28 -11.79
N GLN A 608 4.42 -6.01 -10.70
CA GLN A 608 5.45 -6.85 -10.11
C GLN A 608 5.47 -8.25 -10.76
N PRO A 609 6.64 -8.89 -10.92
CA PRO A 609 6.74 -10.20 -11.59
C PRO A 609 6.04 -11.33 -10.82
N ASP A 610 5.91 -11.18 -9.51
CA ASP A 610 5.30 -12.15 -8.59
C ASP A 610 4.00 -11.60 -7.96
N ALA A 611 3.36 -10.63 -8.62
CA ALA A 611 2.13 -10.01 -8.14
C ALA A 611 1.05 -11.08 -7.89
N VAL A 612 0.41 -11.00 -6.72
CA VAL A 612 -0.72 -11.87 -6.36
C VAL A 612 -1.99 -11.03 -6.34
N PRO A 613 -2.91 -11.18 -7.31
CA PRO A 613 -4.13 -10.39 -7.37
C PRO A 613 -5.05 -10.59 -6.16
N LEU A 614 -5.87 -9.59 -5.86
CA LEU A 614 -6.81 -9.59 -4.76
C LEU A 614 -7.71 -10.83 -4.78
N GLY A 615 -7.81 -11.52 -3.65
CA GLY A 615 -8.63 -12.74 -3.50
C GLY A 615 -7.95 -14.02 -4.00
N GLN A 616 -6.76 -13.93 -4.60
CA GLN A 616 -5.93 -15.09 -4.92
C GLN A 616 -5.04 -15.44 -3.72
N TYR A 617 -5.11 -16.68 -3.23
CA TYR A 617 -4.39 -17.08 -2.01
C TYR A 617 -3.57 -18.35 -2.30
N PRO A 618 -2.38 -18.21 -2.93
CA PRO A 618 -1.52 -19.36 -3.24
C PRO A 618 -0.96 -20.04 -1.99
N GLU A 619 -0.85 -19.30 -0.89
CA GLU A 619 -0.58 -19.83 0.44
C GLU A 619 -1.91 -20.15 1.14
N GLU A 620 -2.30 -21.41 1.13
CA GLU A 620 -3.55 -21.90 1.70
C GLU A 620 -3.45 -22.04 3.23
N TYR A 621 -3.58 -20.91 3.94
CA TYR A 621 -3.59 -20.89 5.40
C TYR A 621 -4.88 -21.48 6.00
N PHE A 622 -6.01 -21.32 5.31
CA PHE A 622 -7.29 -21.92 5.68
C PHE A 622 -7.48 -23.22 4.90
N THR A 623 -7.60 -24.33 5.62
CA THR A 623 -7.83 -25.66 5.05
C THR A 623 -9.30 -26.08 5.18
N GLU A 624 -10.08 -25.37 5.99
CA GLU A 624 -11.47 -25.71 6.26
C GLU A 624 -12.39 -25.40 5.07
N ALA A 625 -13.20 -26.38 4.66
CA ALA A 625 -14.13 -26.24 3.54
C ALA A 625 -15.12 -25.06 3.68
N LYS A 626 -15.49 -24.66 4.90
CA LYS A 626 -16.35 -23.50 5.14
C LYS A 626 -15.64 -22.18 4.84
N ALA A 627 -14.37 -22.06 5.23
CA ALA A 627 -13.57 -20.88 4.95
C ALA A 627 -13.28 -20.78 3.44
N GLN A 628 -12.96 -21.90 2.78
CA GLN A 628 -12.74 -21.93 1.33
C GLN A 628 -13.98 -21.49 0.55
N LYS A 629 -15.20 -21.88 0.97
CA LYS A 629 -16.44 -21.38 0.36
C LYS A 629 -16.62 -19.87 0.48
N VAL A 630 -16.20 -19.26 1.60
CA VAL A 630 -16.26 -17.79 1.77
C VAL A 630 -15.26 -17.12 0.86
N ILE A 631 -14.04 -17.66 0.74
CA ILE A 631 -13.00 -17.19 -0.19
C ILE A 631 -13.49 -17.29 -1.65
N ASP A 632 -14.11 -18.41 -2.04
CA ASP A 632 -14.63 -18.59 -3.40
C ASP A 632 -15.78 -17.63 -3.72
N SER A 633 -16.63 -17.34 -2.73
CA SER A 633 -17.68 -16.32 -2.87
C SER A 633 -17.08 -14.93 -3.09
N PHE A 634 -16.01 -14.58 -2.36
CA PHE A 634 -15.29 -13.32 -2.54
C PHE A 634 -14.65 -13.23 -3.93
N ARG A 635 -14.03 -14.29 -4.43
CA ARG A 635 -13.46 -14.35 -5.79
C ARG A 635 -14.53 -14.13 -6.86
N GLN A 636 -15.71 -14.71 -6.69
CA GLN A 636 -16.83 -14.51 -7.61
C GLN A 636 -17.33 -13.06 -7.59
N GLU A 637 -17.48 -12.46 -6.41
CA GLU A 637 -17.89 -11.05 -6.27
C GLU A 637 -16.85 -10.09 -6.89
N LEU A 638 -15.56 -10.34 -6.68
CA LEU A 638 -14.49 -9.57 -7.34
C LEU A 638 -14.58 -9.68 -8.87
N LYS A 639 -14.88 -10.86 -9.42
CA LYS A 639 -15.06 -11.02 -10.87
C LYS A 639 -16.23 -10.18 -11.39
N GLU A 640 -17.34 -10.14 -10.65
CA GLU A 640 -18.51 -9.32 -11.01
C GLU A 640 -18.20 -7.82 -10.97
N ILE A 641 -17.41 -7.39 -9.97
CA ILE A 641 -16.90 -6.00 -9.89
C ILE A 641 -15.98 -5.70 -11.08
N GLU A 642 -15.10 -6.62 -11.46
CA GLU A 642 -14.22 -6.46 -12.61
C GLU A 642 -15.03 -6.26 -13.91
N ASP A 643 -15.99 -7.13 -14.17
CA ASP A 643 -16.88 -7.04 -15.33
C ASP A 643 -17.66 -5.71 -15.33
N HIS A 644 -18.12 -5.25 -14.15
CA HIS A 644 -18.79 -3.96 -14.00
C HIS A 644 -17.86 -2.78 -14.35
N ILE A 645 -16.64 -2.77 -13.82
CA ILE A 645 -15.66 -1.70 -14.08
C ILE A 645 -15.29 -1.66 -15.57
N LEU A 646 -15.04 -2.82 -16.18
CA LEU A 646 -14.73 -2.90 -17.61
C LEU A 646 -15.86 -2.35 -18.47
N LYS A 647 -17.11 -2.73 -18.16
CA LYS A 647 -18.30 -2.22 -18.85
C LYS A 647 -18.50 -0.72 -18.64
N GLN A 648 -18.29 -0.21 -17.43
CA GLN A 648 -18.41 1.22 -17.14
C GLN A 648 -17.37 2.06 -17.92
N ASN A 649 -16.21 1.49 -18.18
CA ASN A 649 -15.11 2.15 -18.89
C ASN A 649 -15.10 1.91 -20.41
N GLU A 650 -16.04 1.12 -20.93
CA GLU A 650 -16.12 0.84 -22.36
C GLU A 650 -16.41 2.12 -23.16
N GLY A 651 -15.55 2.41 -24.15
CA GLY A 651 -15.67 3.59 -25.01
C GLY A 651 -15.24 4.91 -24.37
N LEU A 652 -14.78 4.92 -23.12
CA LEU A 652 -14.15 6.11 -22.53
C LEU A 652 -12.78 6.34 -23.15
N GLU A 653 -12.50 7.59 -23.51
CA GLU A 653 -11.20 8.01 -24.03
C GLU A 653 -10.10 7.83 -22.97
N LEU A 654 -10.44 8.08 -21.71
CA LEU A 654 -9.54 7.94 -20.57
C LEU A 654 -10.15 7.00 -19.50
N PRO A 655 -9.94 5.67 -19.62
CA PRO A 655 -10.52 4.71 -18.70
C PRO A 655 -9.79 4.70 -17.35
N TYR A 656 -10.55 4.59 -16.25
CA TYR A 656 -10.03 4.42 -14.90
C TYR A 656 -10.00 2.93 -14.52
N LEU A 657 -8.83 2.30 -14.67
CA LEU A 657 -8.63 0.85 -14.51
C LEU A 657 -7.69 0.47 -13.37
N PHE A 658 -7.28 1.43 -12.53
CA PHE A 658 -6.35 1.18 -11.42
C PHE A 658 -6.94 0.28 -10.33
N LEU A 659 -8.27 0.22 -10.26
CA LEU A 659 -9.03 -0.56 -9.29
C LEU A 659 -9.71 -1.80 -9.91
N LEU A 660 -9.23 -2.28 -11.07
CA LEU A 660 -9.60 -3.61 -11.54
C LEU A 660 -9.08 -4.67 -10.56
N PRO A 661 -9.93 -5.55 -10.01
CA PRO A 661 -9.52 -6.60 -9.07
C PRO A 661 -8.29 -7.41 -9.50
N SER A 662 -8.19 -7.76 -10.78
CA SER A 662 -7.03 -8.47 -11.36
C SER A 662 -5.71 -7.67 -11.35
N ARG A 663 -5.76 -6.35 -11.13
CA ARG A 663 -4.61 -5.43 -11.06
C ARG A 663 -4.32 -4.91 -9.65
N ILE A 664 -5.12 -5.30 -8.67
CA ILE A 664 -4.91 -4.95 -7.26
C ILE A 664 -4.16 -6.11 -6.61
N GLU A 665 -2.98 -5.85 -6.06
CA GLU A 665 -2.26 -6.87 -5.27
C GLU A 665 -2.91 -7.09 -3.89
N ASN A 666 -2.75 -8.28 -3.33
CA ASN A 666 -3.23 -8.59 -1.97
C ASN A 666 -2.57 -7.75 -0.88
N SER A 667 -1.36 -7.24 -1.09
CA SER A 667 -0.60 -6.50 -0.10
C SER A 667 0.26 -5.41 -0.74
N ILE A 668 0.93 -4.63 0.10
CA ILE A 668 1.88 -3.61 -0.31
C ILE A 668 3.23 -4.30 -0.55
N THR A 669 3.64 -4.44 -1.83
CA THR A 669 4.87 -5.16 -2.23
C THR A 669 5.86 -4.32 -3.05
N ILE A 670 5.55 -3.04 -3.31
CA ILE A 670 6.34 -2.08 -4.07
C ILE A 670 6.23 -0.69 -3.46
#